data_AF-A0A521UND9-F1
#
_entry.id   AF-A0A521UND9-F1
#
_cell.length_a   1.000
_cell.length_b   1.000
_cell.length_c   1.000
_cell.angle_alpha   90.00
_cell.angle_beta   90.00
_cell.angle_gamma   90.00
#
_symmetry.space_group_name_H-M   'P 1'
#
loop_
_entity.id
_entity.type
_entity.pdbx_description
1 polymer ?
#
loop_
_entity_poly.entity_id
_entity_poly.type
_entity_poly.pdbx_seq_one_letter_code
_entity_poly.pdbx_strand_id
1 'polypeptide(L)'
;MRIVKETPFEFGFLPWQVRPPEGALMVFLKGTFDLVHDGACAIAAEQALTTGPLHWDDDPNQSLRLDSDFAVLKPRAECHFVGHAHAPGGEPAGSLLAGFRVGAVSRSLAVFGDRTFDGYGAVSAPAPFHRIPIRWELAFGGPGYARNPIGRGIAPVDTELGRRVLLPNLEDSAELISSASDRPRPSCFAPVPPSWPERTRKAGTYDQRWLKTRWPWLPDDFDYSYYLSAPTSQHAEGYWRGDEAVGLQNLTASQSVFRSRLPGLRARCFAELRRGAAVEFIEVPLRLDTILLDGDKEQCQCVWRGLLEGVGEKMLEVETFFFLHEPLDAGYPLSHYQQWLERKKQEAVAEDADLEAVEPPSEEAAALPPPRATTEMLLADLARSMQESGPAPGADPAAHAAMIAQVSALAAAPPAPPMPQPSAVRAGMDAQGLEVPEELRALPDDEPEEPEAEEAEEAPGLTRADVLRHRAYGLPLMGADLTGVDLSELDLTGQDFSEAILSRADLRGCVLRDAVFKDAILDHADLSEGDFVGASFEGADLTGVAAVRVNAEGANFEGATAEGSAWTGSRLFKANLKGAEFLQCSLNACDFRESVCDGADFSGSRGEQAHFEGASLVSATFESVKFARAVFDDAVMTNLRADEKADFSEASMRRIKAVEAHFEEANLRGAQLGEAMLDKAEFARATLERANFTAASLKGARFHEANLTGAVMLKVDAMEASFEAALLVEADLRGANLTSAQLWRARTERAQLELALLHRTILDPDNQG
;
A
#
# COMPACT_ATOMS: atom_id res chain seq x y z
N MET A 1 -14.23 -6.95 31.39
CA MET A 1 -14.86 -8.06 30.66
C MET A 1 -14.00 -9.31 30.83
N ARG A 2 -14.58 -10.39 31.36
CA ARG A 2 -13.97 -11.72 31.53
C ARG A 2 -14.39 -12.62 30.37
N ILE A 3 -13.54 -13.56 29.98
CA ILE A 3 -13.86 -14.54 28.94
C ILE A 3 -13.69 -15.93 29.52
N VAL A 4 -14.74 -16.75 29.37
CA VAL A 4 -14.74 -18.16 29.75
C VAL A 4 -14.98 -18.97 28.48
N LYS A 5 -14.00 -19.78 28.09
CA LYS A 5 -13.96 -20.52 26.82
C LYS A 5 -13.94 -22.02 27.11
N GLU A 6 -15.08 -22.70 26.95
CA GLU A 6 -15.24 -24.16 27.06
C GLU A 6 -15.33 -24.79 25.67
N THR A 7 -14.38 -24.44 24.81
CA THR A 7 -14.29 -24.91 23.43
C THR A 7 -12.87 -24.66 22.90
N PRO A 8 -12.32 -25.49 22.01
CA PRO A 8 -11.04 -25.17 21.38
C PRO A 8 -11.16 -24.03 20.36
N PHE A 9 -12.37 -23.74 19.86
CA PHE A 9 -12.61 -22.79 18.76
C PHE A 9 -12.16 -21.37 19.06
N GLU A 10 -11.59 -20.71 18.07
CA GLU A 10 -11.20 -19.31 18.18
C GLU A 10 -12.43 -18.41 18.24
N PHE A 11 -12.29 -17.25 18.87
CA PHE A 11 -13.40 -16.29 19.00
C PHE A 11 -12.92 -14.88 18.69
N GLY A 12 -13.87 -14.00 18.41
CA GLY A 12 -13.62 -12.58 18.28
C GLY A 12 -14.89 -11.78 18.49
N PHE A 13 -14.73 -10.48 18.71
CA PHE A 13 -15.84 -9.56 18.83
C PHE A 13 -15.46 -8.20 18.23
N LEU A 14 -16.45 -7.47 17.75
CA LEU A 14 -16.28 -6.14 17.17
C LEU A 14 -17.42 -5.22 17.67
N PRO A 15 -17.10 -4.13 18.40
CA PRO A 15 -18.08 -3.07 18.66
C PRO A 15 -18.62 -2.53 17.34
N TRP A 16 -19.94 -2.40 17.21
CA TRP A 16 -20.56 -1.85 16.02
C TRP A 16 -21.90 -1.14 16.32
N GLN A 17 -22.49 -0.52 15.30
CA GLN A 17 -23.89 -0.08 15.32
C GLN A 17 -24.58 -0.56 14.05
N VAL A 18 -25.42 -1.60 14.16
CA VAL A 18 -26.20 -2.11 13.03
C VAL A 18 -27.40 -1.20 12.75
N ARG A 19 -27.95 -0.56 13.79
CA ARG A 19 -29.04 0.44 13.71
C ARG A 19 -28.78 1.57 14.72
N PRO A 20 -28.27 2.73 14.28
CA PRO A 20 -28.15 3.89 15.15
C PRO A 20 -29.53 4.26 15.76
N PRO A 21 -29.63 4.63 17.06
CA PRO A 21 -28.56 4.92 18.02
C PRO A 21 -28.17 3.74 18.92
N GLU A 22 -28.60 2.50 18.61
CA GLU A 22 -28.37 1.35 19.49
C GLU A 22 -27.02 0.69 19.18
N GLY A 23 -26.13 0.74 20.16
CA GLY A 23 -24.86 0.02 20.14
C GLY A 23 -25.08 -1.49 20.10
N ALA A 24 -24.26 -2.18 19.32
CA ALA A 24 -24.28 -3.61 19.17
C ALA A 24 -22.86 -4.17 19.23
N LEU A 25 -22.74 -5.44 19.56
CA LEU A 25 -21.48 -6.15 19.62
C LEU A 25 -21.59 -7.40 18.76
N MET A 26 -20.89 -7.40 17.63
CA MET A 26 -20.75 -8.60 16.82
C MET A 26 -19.82 -9.55 17.58
N VAL A 27 -20.22 -10.81 17.71
CA VAL A 27 -19.43 -11.88 18.31
C VAL A 27 -19.38 -13.06 17.35
N PHE A 28 -18.26 -13.75 17.28
CA PHE A 28 -18.15 -14.97 16.50
C PHE A 28 -17.28 -16.03 17.16
N LEU A 29 -17.54 -17.30 16.78
CA LEU A 29 -16.66 -18.44 16.99
C LEU A 29 -16.23 -19.02 15.65
N LYS A 30 -14.97 -19.40 15.55
CA LYS A 30 -14.35 -20.04 14.39
C LYS A 30 -13.77 -21.40 14.79
N GLY A 31 -14.38 -22.46 14.27
CA GLY A 31 -13.90 -23.83 14.47
C GLY A 31 -13.21 -24.36 13.21
N THR A 32 -12.07 -25.04 13.40
CA THR A 32 -11.36 -25.78 12.36
C THR A 32 -11.56 -27.27 12.55
N PHE A 33 -11.85 -27.97 11.47
CA PHE A 33 -12.14 -29.40 11.46
C PHE A 33 -11.37 -30.10 10.35
N ASP A 34 -10.85 -31.28 10.65
CA ASP A 34 -10.25 -32.16 9.64
C ASP A 34 -11.37 -32.90 8.90
N LEU A 35 -11.34 -32.88 7.57
CA LEU A 35 -12.28 -33.61 6.73
C LEU A 35 -11.97 -35.10 6.82
N VAL A 36 -13.00 -35.93 7.02
CA VAL A 36 -12.85 -37.39 7.09
C VAL A 36 -13.61 -38.02 5.93
N HIS A 37 -12.90 -38.78 5.10
CA HIS A 37 -13.51 -39.45 3.95
C HIS A 37 -14.57 -40.48 4.40
N ASP A 38 -15.76 -40.41 3.81
CA ASP A 38 -16.96 -41.16 4.16
C ASP A 38 -17.36 -41.05 5.65
N GLY A 39 -16.96 -39.96 6.33
CA GLY A 39 -17.18 -39.72 7.75
C GLY A 39 -17.66 -38.31 8.06
N ALA A 40 -17.85 -38.03 9.36
CA ALA A 40 -18.05 -36.67 9.84
C ALA A 40 -16.69 -36.01 10.13
N CYS A 41 -16.58 -34.71 9.87
CA CYS A 41 -15.38 -33.96 10.19
C CYS A 41 -15.06 -34.06 11.69
N ALA A 42 -13.78 -34.16 12.03
CA ALA A 42 -13.31 -34.17 13.41
C ALA A 42 -12.82 -32.78 13.80
N ILE A 43 -12.93 -32.38 15.07
CA ILE A 43 -12.30 -31.14 15.55
C ILE A 43 -10.78 -31.26 15.33
N ALA A 44 -10.21 -30.31 14.60
CA ALA A 44 -8.78 -30.32 14.31
C ALA A 44 -7.97 -30.06 15.59
N ALA A 45 -6.82 -30.72 15.73
CA ALA A 45 -5.94 -30.52 16.87
C ALA A 45 -5.43 -29.07 16.96
N GLU A 46 -5.17 -28.47 15.80
CA GLU A 46 -4.77 -27.06 15.67
C GLU A 46 -5.93 -26.26 15.10
N GLN A 47 -6.23 -25.12 15.73
CA GLN A 47 -7.29 -24.22 15.31
C GLN A 47 -6.70 -23.05 14.52
N ALA A 48 -7.28 -22.75 13.35
CA ALA A 48 -6.89 -21.60 12.57
C ALA A 48 -7.22 -20.30 13.31
N LEU A 49 -6.23 -19.40 13.38
CA LEU A 49 -6.39 -18.09 14.01
C LEU A 49 -7.46 -17.25 13.30
N THR A 50 -7.98 -16.25 14.01
CA THR A 50 -8.85 -15.23 13.43
C THR A 50 -8.03 -14.28 12.55
N THR A 51 -8.52 -14.03 11.34
CA THR A 51 -7.78 -13.30 10.33
C THR A 51 -8.62 -12.19 9.70
N GLY A 52 -7.93 -11.11 9.30
CA GLY A 52 -8.47 -10.15 8.33
C GLY A 52 -8.46 -10.75 6.90
N PRO A 53 -8.70 -9.93 5.87
CA PRO A 53 -8.57 -10.38 4.48
C PRO A 53 -7.13 -10.78 4.20
N LEU A 54 -6.92 -11.96 3.62
CA LEU A 54 -5.61 -12.48 3.24
C LEU A 54 -5.59 -12.79 1.74
N HIS A 55 -4.64 -12.20 1.04
CA HIS A 55 -4.42 -12.45 -0.38
C HIS A 55 -3.43 -13.60 -0.58
N TRP A 56 -3.44 -14.20 -1.77
CA TRP A 56 -2.38 -15.14 -2.14
C TRP A 56 -1.04 -14.42 -2.24
N ASP A 57 0.01 -15.12 -1.81
CA ASP A 57 1.40 -14.67 -1.90
C ASP A 57 1.65 -13.34 -1.16
N ASP A 58 0.77 -13.00 -0.20
CA ASP A 58 0.75 -11.75 0.57
C ASP A 58 0.75 -10.48 -0.31
N ASP A 59 0.24 -10.59 -1.55
CA ASP A 59 0.14 -9.50 -2.53
C ASP A 59 -1.32 -9.04 -2.71
N PRO A 60 -1.67 -7.80 -2.35
CA PRO A 60 -3.05 -7.29 -2.46
C PRO A 60 -3.58 -7.23 -3.90
N ASN A 61 -2.71 -7.34 -4.91
CA ASN A 61 -3.10 -7.41 -6.31
C ASN A 61 -3.51 -8.83 -6.75
N GLN A 62 -3.26 -9.85 -5.95
CA GLN A 62 -3.69 -11.23 -6.22
C GLN A 62 -5.10 -11.49 -5.68
N SER A 63 -5.63 -12.66 -6.02
CA SER A 63 -6.90 -13.18 -5.53
C SER A 63 -6.93 -13.24 -4.01
N LEU A 64 -8.10 -12.92 -3.45
CA LEU A 64 -8.35 -13.11 -2.04
C LEU A 64 -8.39 -14.61 -1.72
N ARG A 65 -7.53 -15.04 -0.79
CA ARG A 65 -7.51 -16.42 -0.29
C ARG A 65 -8.58 -16.61 0.78
N LEU A 66 -8.66 -15.69 1.73
CA LEU A 66 -9.63 -15.65 2.82
C LEU A 66 -10.15 -14.23 2.99
N ASP A 67 -11.45 -14.05 3.21
CA ASP A 67 -11.98 -12.75 3.65
C ASP A 67 -11.97 -12.65 5.18
N SER A 68 -12.19 -11.44 5.69
CA SER A 68 -12.18 -11.12 7.11
C SER A 68 -13.22 -11.92 7.91
N ASP A 69 -12.79 -12.48 9.04
CA ASP A 69 -13.68 -13.05 10.05
C ASP A 69 -14.51 -11.96 10.79
N PHE A 70 -14.15 -10.67 10.62
CA PHE A 70 -14.77 -9.54 11.30
C PHE A 70 -15.90 -8.87 10.51
N ALA A 71 -16.50 -9.58 9.56
CA ALA A 71 -17.77 -9.17 8.95
C ALA A 71 -18.82 -8.88 10.04
N VAL A 72 -19.45 -7.70 10.00
CA VAL A 72 -20.39 -7.28 11.05
C VAL A 72 -21.61 -8.19 11.09
N LEU A 73 -22.21 -8.43 9.93
CA LEU A 73 -23.40 -9.26 9.80
C LEU A 73 -23.49 -9.79 8.38
N LYS A 74 -23.69 -11.10 8.23
CA LYS A 74 -24.01 -11.72 6.95
C LYS A 74 -25.51 -12.04 6.90
N PRO A 75 -26.24 -11.58 5.87
CA PRO A 75 -27.70 -11.75 5.80
C PRO A 75 -28.15 -13.19 5.52
N ARG A 76 -27.22 -14.06 5.13
CA ARG A 76 -27.38 -15.50 4.87
C ARG A 76 -26.01 -16.16 4.96
N ALA A 77 -25.97 -17.49 4.87
CA ALA A 77 -24.71 -18.20 4.85
C ALA A 77 -24.11 -18.33 3.44
N GLU A 78 -22.80 -18.55 3.41
CA GLU A 78 -22.02 -18.81 2.21
C GLU A 78 -21.01 -19.93 2.44
N CYS A 79 -20.46 -20.46 1.35
CA CYS A 79 -19.34 -21.37 1.40
C CYS A 79 -18.27 -21.05 0.36
N HIS A 80 -17.01 -21.31 0.71
CA HIS A 80 -15.82 -21.05 -0.11
C HIS A 80 -15.03 -22.34 -0.31
N PHE A 81 -14.27 -22.39 -1.40
CA PHE A 81 -13.23 -23.39 -1.57
C PHE A 81 -11.90 -22.71 -1.86
N VAL A 82 -10.85 -23.19 -1.19
CA VAL A 82 -9.46 -22.79 -1.41
C VAL A 82 -8.60 -24.04 -1.63
N GLY A 83 -7.67 -23.95 -2.56
CA GLY A 83 -6.73 -25.03 -2.88
C GLY A 83 -6.61 -25.27 -4.38
N HIS A 84 -6.37 -26.51 -4.78
CA HIS A 84 -6.15 -26.87 -6.17
C HIS A 84 -7.18 -27.87 -6.69
N ALA A 85 -7.43 -27.84 -7.99
CA ALA A 85 -7.93 -28.98 -8.74
C ALA A 85 -6.78 -29.98 -8.95
N HIS A 86 -7.01 -31.25 -8.64
CA HIS A 86 -6.02 -32.32 -8.72
C HIS A 86 -6.38 -33.32 -9.81
N ALA A 87 -5.41 -33.68 -10.64
CA ALA A 87 -5.61 -34.67 -11.68
C ALA A 87 -5.86 -36.07 -11.07
N PRO A 88 -6.80 -36.87 -11.61
CA PRO A 88 -7.22 -38.11 -10.97
C PRO A 88 -6.09 -39.15 -10.93
N GLY A 89 -5.86 -39.76 -9.77
CA GLY A 89 -4.88 -40.84 -9.63
C GLY A 89 -3.42 -40.39 -9.72
N GLY A 90 -3.14 -39.08 -9.66
CA GLY A 90 -1.79 -38.52 -9.74
C GLY A 90 -1.21 -38.43 -11.16
N GLU A 91 -1.90 -38.98 -12.15
CA GLU A 91 -1.49 -38.93 -13.56
C GLU A 91 -1.86 -37.58 -14.19
N PRO A 92 -0.99 -36.98 -15.03
CA PRO A 92 -1.30 -35.72 -15.70
C PRO A 92 -2.57 -35.82 -16.55
N ALA A 93 -3.47 -34.85 -16.42
CA ALA A 93 -4.66 -34.72 -17.26
C ALA A 93 -4.60 -33.42 -18.06
N GLY A 94 -5.16 -33.40 -19.28
CA GLY A 94 -5.32 -32.16 -20.05
C GLY A 94 -6.54 -31.35 -19.60
N SER A 95 -7.56 -32.02 -19.09
CA SER A 95 -8.75 -31.39 -18.52
C SER A 95 -9.47 -32.29 -17.53
N LEU A 96 -10.24 -31.69 -16.63
CA LEU A 96 -11.10 -32.40 -15.68
C LEU A 96 -12.29 -31.53 -15.23
N LEU A 97 -13.27 -32.16 -14.59
CA LEU A 97 -14.32 -31.45 -13.85
C LEU A 97 -13.93 -31.37 -12.37
N ALA A 98 -13.80 -30.17 -11.83
CA ALA A 98 -13.59 -29.93 -10.41
C ALA A 98 -14.87 -29.39 -9.79
N GLY A 99 -15.25 -29.84 -8.61
CA GLY A 99 -16.50 -29.36 -8.01
C GLY A 99 -16.62 -29.66 -6.54
N PHE A 100 -17.42 -28.85 -5.86
CA PHE A 100 -17.74 -29.06 -4.45
C PHE A 100 -19.24 -28.98 -4.20
N ARG A 101 -19.65 -29.58 -3.09
CA ARG A 101 -21.01 -29.54 -2.57
C ARG A 101 -20.98 -29.32 -1.06
N VAL A 102 -21.82 -28.41 -0.58
CA VAL A 102 -22.16 -28.23 0.84
C VAL A 102 -23.68 -28.18 0.96
N GLY A 103 -24.27 -29.24 1.47
CA GLY A 103 -25.74 -29.38 1.56
C GLY A 103 -26.42 -29.26 0.20
N ALA A 104 -27.21 -28.20 0.01
CA ALA A 104 -27.90 -27.90 -1.25
C ALA A 104 -27.05 -27.09 -2.25
N VAL A 105 -26.00 -26.41 -1.79
CA VAL A 105 -25.10 -25.63 -2.66
C VAL A 105 -24.14 -26.58 -3.35
N SER A 106 -24.11 -26.56 -4.68
CA SER A 106 -23.25 -27.42 -5.49
C SER A 106 -22.68 -26.62 -6.67
N ARG A 107 -21.36 -26.66 -6.85
CA ARG A 107 -20.67 -25.92 -7.92
C ARG A 107 -19.63 -26.78 -8.60
N SER A 108 -19.44 -26.52 -9.89
CA SER A 108 -18.49 -27.24 -10.75
C SER A 108 -17.81 -26.27 -11.72
N LEU A 109 -16.54 -26.54 -12.00
CA LEU A 109 -15.70 -25.84 -12.97
C LEU A 109 -15.13 -26.87 -13.94
N ALA A 110 -15.11 -26.51 -15.22
CA ALA A 110 -14.24 -27.19 -16.17
C ALA A 110 -12.82 -26.62 -15.98
N VAL A 111 -11.88 -27.51 -15.68
CA VAL A 111 -10.48 -27.17 -15.45
C VAL A 111 -9.66 -27.68 -16.61
N PHE A 112 -8.85 -26.81 -17.20
CA PHE A 112 -7.98 -27.11 -18.33
C PHE A 112 -6.54 -26.77 -17.99
N GLY A 113 -5.60 -27.51 -18.55
CA GLY A 113 -4.22 -27.05 -18.63
C GLY A 113 -4.09 -25.85 -19.57
N ASP A 114 -2.87 -25.31 -19.65
CA ASP A 114 -2.63 -24.10 -20.42
C ASP A 114 -3.02 -24.27 -21.89
N ARG A 115 -3.74 -23.26 -22.39
CA ARG A 115 -4.27 -23.18 -23.75
C ARG A 115 -4.08 -21.79 -24.32
N THR A 116 -3.95 -21.72 -25.65
CA THR A 116 -3.89 -20.46 -26.40
C THR A 116 -4.80 -20.53 -27.62
N PHE A 117 -5.12 -19.38 -28.22
CA PHE A 117 -5.62 -19.37 -29.59
C PHE A 117 -4.44 -19.55 -30.55
N ASP A 118 -4.59 -20.47 -31.51
CA ASP A 118 -3.64 -20.64 -32.61
C ASP A 118 -3.72 -19.48 -33.62
N GLY A 119 -2.85 -19.50 -34.64
CA GLY A 119 -2.81 -18.46 -35.67
C GLY A 119 -4.08 -18.31 -36.51
N TYR A 120 -5.02 -19.25 -36.42
CA TYR A 120 -6.30 -19.24 -37.11
C TYR A 120 -7.49 -19.01 -36.17
N GLY A 121 -7.23 -18.73 -34.88
CA GLY A 121 -8.26 -18.47 -33.87
C GLY A 121 -8.91 -19.72 -33.28
N ALA A 122 -8.35 -20.91 -33.52
CA ALA A 122 -8.80 -22.15 -32.87
C ALA A 122 -8.11 -22.35 -31.52
N VAL A 123 -8.80 -23.00 -30.58
CA VAL A 123 -8.26 -23.29 -29.25
C VAL A 123 -7.24 -24.44 -29.34
N SER A 124 -6.05 -24.24 -28.79
CA SER A 124 -5.02 -25.28 -28.71
C SER A 124 -5.47 -26.45 -27.83
N ALA A 125 -4.88 -27.63 -28.04
CA ALA A 125 -5.03 -28.72 -27.07
C ALA A 125 -4.50 -28.26 -25.69
N PRO A 126 -5.15 -28.61 -24.58
CA PRO A 126 -4.68 -28.24 -23.26
C PRO A 126 -3.42 -29.01 -22.88
N ALA A 127 -2.43 -28.31 -22.31
CA ALA A 127 -1.24 -28.94 -21.76
C ALA A 127 -1.61 -29.92 -20.60
N PRO A 128 -0.92 -31.07 -20.46
CA PRO A 128 -1.11 -31.93 -19.30
C PRO A 128 -0.70 -31.21 -17.99
N PHE A 129 -1.48 -31.39 -16.93
CA PHE A 129 -1.19 -30.85 -15.60
C PHE A 129 -1.45 -31.90 -14.51
N HIS A 130 -0.72 -31.80 -13.38
CA HIS A 130 -1.00 -32.57 -12.17
C HIS A 130 -1.99 -31.84 -11.24
N ARG A 131 -1.87 -30.51 -11.15
CA ARG A 131 -2.79 -29.68 -10.37
C ARG A 131 -2.90 -28.27 -10.96
N ILE A 132 -4.06 -27.63 -10.79
CA ILE A 132 -4.31 -26.24 -11.17
C ILE A 132 -4.89 -25.49 -9.97
N PRO A 133 -4.33 -24.33 -9.57
CA PRO A 133 -4.87 -23.58 -8.43
C PRO A 133 -6.27 -23.03 -8.74
N ILE A 134 -7.16 -23.03 -7.75
CA ILE A 134 -8.48 -22.41 -7.86
C ILE A 134 -8.37 -20.94 -7.44
N ARG A 135 -8.05 -20.06 -8.40
CA ARG A 135 -7.87 -18.62 -8.18
C ARG A 135 -8.40 -17.78 -9.35
N TRP A 136 -8.71 -16.51 -9.13
CA TRP A 136 -9.35 -15.64 -10.13
C TRP A 136 -8.43 -15.27 -11.31
N GLU A 137 -7.10 -15.30 -11.15
CA GLU A 137 -6.14 -15.04 -12.24
C GLU A 137 -6.24 -16.08 -13.36
N LEU A 138 -6.77 -17.25 -13.02
CA LEU A 138 -6.95 -18.38 -13.93
C LEU A 138 -8.37 -18.47 -14.51
N ALA A 139 -9.27 -17.58 -14.09
CA ALA A 139 -10.62 -17.46 -14.66
C ALA A 139 -10.67 -16.38 -15.76
N PHE A 140 -11.75 -16.40 -16.55
CA PHE A 140 -11.94 -15.42 -17.63
C PHE A 140 -11.91 -13.98 -17.09
N GLY A 141 -11.22 -13.07 -17.78
CA GLY A 141 -11.11 -11.67 -17.38
C GLY A 141 -9.84 -10.99 -17.88
N GLY A 142 -9.43 -9.96 -17.15
CA GLY A 142 -8.21 -9.19 -17.38
C GLY A 142 -8.40 -7.69 -17.20
N PRO A 143 -7.32 -6.89 -17.33
CA PRO A 143 -7.37 -5.45 -17.14
C PRO A 143 -8.50 -4.79 -17.94
N GLY A 144 -9.29 -3.95 -17.28
CA GLY A 144 -10.48 -3.31 -17.86
C GLY A 144 -11.77 -4.14 -17.82
N TYR A 145 -11.73 -5.40 -17.36
CA TYR A 145 -12.92 -6.23 -17.20
C TYR A 145 -13.43 -6.24 -15.76
N ALA A 146 -14.44 -5.40 -15.48
CA ALA A 146 -14.95 -5.11 -14.13
C ALA A 146 -15.33 -6.34 -13.26
N ARG A 147 -15.69 -7.48 -13.85
CA ARG A 147 -16.09 -8.68 -13.10
C ARG A 147 -14.92 -9.55 -12.63
N ASN A 148 -13.77 -9.42 -13.29
CA ASN A 148 -12.53 -10.11 -12.92
C ASN A 148 -11.33 -9.35 -13.53
N PRO A 149 -10.88 -8.26 -12.88
CA PRO A 149 -9.84 -7.39 -13.42
C PRO A 149 -8.45 -8.05 -13.50
N ILE A 150 -8.23 -9.13 -12.74
CA ILE A 150 -6.94 -9.85 -12.67
C ILE A 150 -6.94 -11.16 -13.46
N GLY A 151 -8.05 -11.49 -14.13
CA GLY A 151 -8.21 -12.72 -14.90
C GLY A 151 -7.42 -12.72 -16.22
N ARG A 152 -7.66 -13.75 -17.04
CA ARG A 152 -7.04 -13.91 -18.36
C ARG A 152 -8.06 -14.24 -19.46
N GLY A 153 -7.62 -14.21 -20.72
CA GLY A 153 -8.46 -14.49 -21.88
C GLY A 153 -8.92 -13.26 -22.68
N ILE A 154 -8.52 -12.05 -22.28
CA ILE A 154 -8.81 -10.80 -23.03
C ILE A 154 -7.55 -10.23 -23.67
N ALA A 155 -6.54 -9.89 -22.87
CA ALA A 155 -5.33 -9.24 -23.35
C ALA A 155 -4.27 -10.26 -23.78
N PRO A 156 -3.57 -10.03 -24.91
CA PRO A 156 -2.47 -10.88 -25.31
C PRO A 156 -1.21 -10.59 -24.47
N VAL A 157 -0.48 -11.63 -24.14
CA VAL A 157 0.78 -11.60 -23.39
C VAL A 157 1.92 -12.13 -24.25
N ASP A 158 3.14 -11.73 -23.94
CA ASP A 158 4.32 -12.26 -24.62
C ASP A 158 4.61 -13.68 -24.13
N THR A 159 4.79 -14.59 -25.09
CA THR A 159 5.15 -15.99 -24.85
C THR A 159 6.34 -16.37 -25.72
N GLU A 160 6.98 -17.50 -25.45
CA GLU A 160 8.07 -18.04 -26.30
C GLU A 160 7.65 -18.20 -27.78
N LEU A 161 6.34 -18.34 -28.04
CA LEU A 161 5.74 -18.47 -29.37
C LEU A 161 5.20 -17.14 -29.93
N GLY A 162 5.67 -16.01 -29.39
CA GLY A 162 5.23 -14.66 -29.69
C GLY A 162 4.05 -14.20 -28.83
N ARG A 163 3.44 -13.07 -29.21
CA ARG A 163 2.34 -12.47 -28.47
C ARG A 163 1.04 -13.27 -28.67
N ARG A 164 0.51 -13.89 -27.61
CA ARG A 164 -0.66 -14.80 -27.62
C ARG A 164 -1.67 -14.44 -26.54
N VAL A 165 -2.95 -14.73 -26.77
CA VAL A 165 -3.97 -14.68 -25.72
C VAL A 165 -3.99 -16.04 -25.01
N LEU A 166 -3.62 -16.06 -23.72
CA LEU A 166 -3.79 -17.22 -22.86
C LEU A 166 -5.27 -17.38 -22.52
N LEU A 167 -5.82 -18.58 -22.72
CA LEU A 167 -7.18 -18.89 -22.28
C LEU A 167 -7.21 -19.14 -20.77
N PRO A 168 -8.34 -18.89 -20.09
CA PRO A 168 -8.51 -19.26 -18.70
C PRO A 168 -8.39 -20.77 -18.51
N ASN A 169 -7.83 -21.17 -17.37
CA ASN A 169 -7.79 -22.56 -16.94
C ASN A 169 -9.10 -22.95 -16.24
N LEU A 170 -9.80 -21.98 -15.65
CA LEU A 170 -11.07 -22.17 -14.94
C LEU A 170 -12.21 -21.59 -15.78
N GLU A 171 -13.11 -22.47 -16.22
CA GLU A 171 -14.32 -22.10 -16.96
C GLU A 171 -15.57 -22.64 -16.28
N ASP A 172 -16.70 -21.95 -16.46
CA ASP A 172 -17.99 -22.52 -16.12
C ASP A 172 -18.28 -23.71 -17.07
N SER A 173 -18.60 -24.86 -16.50
CA SER A 173 -18.93 -26.08 -17.26
C SER A 173 -20.09 -25.91 -18.25
N ALA A 174 -20.93 -24.88 -18.09
CA ALA A 174 -22.03 -24.55 -18.99
C ALA A 174 -21.71 -23.47 -20.04
N GLU A 175 -20.62 -22.71 -19.88
CA GLU A 175 -20.23 -21.59 -20.74
C GLU A 175 -18.78 -21.73 -21.23
N LEU A 176 -18.46 -22.85 -21.89
CA LEU A 176 -17.10 -23.12 -22.38
C LEU A 176 -16.70 -22.19 -23.53
N ILE A 177 -15.44 -21.77 -23.53
CA ILE A 177 -14.85 -20.93 -24.59
C ILE A 177 -14.52 -21.80 -25.80
N SER A 178 -15.08 -21.42 -26.94
CA SER A 178 -14.87 -22.10 -28.23
C SER A 178 -14.27 -21.18 -29.29
N SER A 179 -14.37 -19.85 -29.10
CA SER A 179 -13.92 -18.81 -30.01
C SER A 179 -13.30 -17.63 -29.28
N ALA A 180 -12.38 -16.91 -29.93
CA ALA A 180 -11.76 -15.69 -29.41
C ALA A 180 -12.76 -14.53 -29.20
N SER A 181 -13.95 -14.61 -29.79
CA SER A 181 -15.05 -13.67 -29.55
C SER A 181 -15.85 -13.94 -28.28
N ASP A 182 -15.72 -15.13 -27.70
CA ASP A 182 -16.54 -15.53 -26.55
C ASP A 182 -16.17 -14.68 -25.32
N ARG A 183 -17.19 -14.28 -24.55
CA ARG A 183 -17.05 -13.46 -23.34
C ARG A 183 -17.87 -14.09 -22.20
N PRO A 184 -17.53 -15.31 -21.75
CA PRO A 184 -18.30 -16.00 -20.71
C PRO A 184 -18.19 -15.27 -19.37
N ARG A 185 -19.03 -15.67 -18.41
CA ARG A 185 -18.89 -15.16 -17.05
C ARG A 185 -17.64 -15.74 -16.39
N PRO A 186 -16.82 -14.94 -15.69
CA PRO A 186 -15.74 -15.47 -14.85
C PRO A 186 -16.31 -16.44 -13.82
N SER A 187 -15.69 -17.60 -13.66
CA SER A 187 -16.14 -18.64 -12.72
C SER A 187 -14.95 -19.15 -11.91
N CYS A 188 -15.09 -19.09 -10.59
CA CYS A 188 -14.09 -19.49 -9.60
C CYS A 188 -14.81 -19.83 -8.29
N PHE A 189 -14.18 -20.59 -7.40
CA PHE A 189 -14.73 -20.89 -6.07
C PHE A 189 -14.24 -19.97 -4.95
N ALA A 190 -13.19 -19.20 -5.22
CA ALA A 190 -12.51 -18.35 -4.26
C ALA A 190 -13.34 -17.10 -3.90
N PRO A 191 -13.10 -16.49 -2.73
CA PRO A 191 -13.72 -15.22 -2.35
C PRO A 191 -13.51 -14.09 -3.39
N VAL A 192 -14.51 -13.24 -3.55
CA VAL A 192 -14.50 -12.01 -4.34
C VAL A 192 -13.96 -10.86 -3.48
N PRO A 193 -12.90 -10.14 -3.91
CA PRO A 193 -12.32 -9.04 -3.14
C PRO A 193 -13.30 -7.90 -2.85
N PRO A 194 -13.21 -7.25 -1.67
CA PRO A 194 -14.11 -6.15 -1.29
C PRO A 194 -13.98 -4.90 -2.17
N SER A 195 -12.83 -4.72 -2.82
CA SER A 195 -12.55 -3.62 -3.76
C SER A 195 -13.20 -3.80 -5.13
N TRP A 196 -13.75 -4.98 -5.44
CA TRP A 196 -14.31 -5.24 -6.76
C TRP A 196 -15.71 -4.64 -6.92
N PRO A 197 -16.09 -4.21 -8.16
CA PRO A 197 -17.38 -3.59 -8.45
C PRO A 197 -18.62 -4.34 -7.94
N GLU A 198 -18.58 -5.68 -7.87
CA GLU A 198 -19.69 -6.49 -7.33
C GLU A 198 -19.97 -6.19 -5.85
N ARG A 199 -18.92 -5.91 -5.07
CA ARG A 199 -19.02 -5.60 -3.64
C ARG A 199 -19.04 -4.10 -3.39
N THR A 200 -18.18 -3.30 -4.01
CA THR A 200 -18.13 -1.84 -3.76
C THR A 200 -19.45 -1.13 -4.02
N ARG A 201 -20.24 -1.59 -5.01
CA ARG A 201 -21.57 -1.04 -5.28
C ARG A 201 -22.59 -1.24 -4.15
N LYS A 202 -22.29 -2.10 -3.17
CA LYS A 202 -23.11 -2.42 -1.99
C LYS A 202 -22.67 -1.66 -0.74
N ALA A 203 -21.55 -0.94 -0.82
CA ALA A 203 -21.01 -0.17 0.31
C ALA A 203 -21.85 1.08 0.65
N GLY A 204 -22.83 1.45 -0.20
CA GLY A 204 -23.68 2.61 0.01
C GLY A 204 -22.99 3.94 -0.29
N THR A 205 -23.65 5.04 0.07
CA THR A 205 -23.28 6.39 -0.33
C THR A 205 -22.57 7.15 0.80
N TYR A 206 -21.27 7.41 0.62
CA TYR A 206 -20.44 8.17 1.56
C TYR A 206 -20.30 9.64 1.14
N ASP A 207 -21.37 10.43 1.31
CA ASP A 207 -21.42 11.84 0.93
C ASP A 207 -21.31 12.81 2.14
N GLN A 208 -21.41 14.12 1.88
CA GLN A 208 -21.38 15.15 2.93
C GLN A 208 -22.53 15.03 3.94
N ARG A 209 -23.67 14.44 3.55
CA ARG A 209 -24.78 14.20 4.47
C ARG A 209 -24.42 13.04 5.41
N TRP A 210 -23.89 11.95 4.88
CA TRP A 210 -23.36 10.85 5.68
C TRP A 210 -22.32 11.35 6.67
N LEU A 211 -21.33 12.14 6.22
CA LEU A 211 -20.27 12.66 7.09
C LEU A 211 -20.82 13.49 8.26
N LYS A 212 -21.87 14.30 8.02
CA LYS A 212 -22.49 15.16 9.05
C LYS A 212 -23.43 14.44 10.00
N THR A 213 -24.09 13.37 9.56
CA THR A 213 -25.24 12.79 10.28
C THR A 213 -25.04 11.34 10.70
N ARG A 214 -24.06 10.65 10.12
CA ARG A 214 -23.89 9.21 10.25
C ARG A 214 -22.48 8.79 10.57
N TRP A 215 -21.45 9.53 10.16
CA TRP A 215 -20.08 9.20 10.54
C TRP A 215 -19.96 8.99 12.06
N PRO A 216 -19.30 7.91 12.52
CA PRO A 216 -18.49 6.94 11.78
C PRO A 216 -19.24 5.68 11.27
N TRP A 217 -20.57 5.65 11.31
CA TRP A 217 -21.40 4.48 11.00
C TRP A 217 -21.56 4.23 9.50
N LEU A 218 -21.99 3.02 9.11
CA LEU A 218 -22.32 2.71 7.72
C LEU A 218 -23.42 3.64 7.19
N PRO A 219 -23.44 3.97 5.89
CA PRO A 219 -24.50 4.78 5.30
C PRO A 219 -25.86 4.05 5.37
N ASP A 220 -26.95 4.82 5.24
CA ASP A 220 -28.32 4.28 5.32
C ASP A 220 -28.63 3.23 4.26
N ASP A 221 -27.99 3.37 3.10
CA ASP A 221 -28.13 2.52 1.93
C ASP A 221 -27.05 1.43 1.84
N PHE A 222 -26.29 1.17 2.91
CA PHE A 222 -25.36 0.04 2.96
C PHE A 222 -26.12 -1.29 2.85
N ASP A 223 -25.78 -2.10 1.84
CA ASP A 223 -26.33 -3.44 1.69
C ASP A 223 -25.40 -4.45 2.39
N TYR A 224 -25.88 -5.06 3.47
CA TYR A 224 -25.16 -6.08 4.24
C TYR A 224 -24.74 -7.32 3.43
N SER A 225 -25.29 -7.54 2.23
CA SER A 225 -24.77 -8.53 1.29
C SER A 225 -23.36 -8.18 0.76
N TYR A 226 -22.83 -6.99 1.08
CA TYR A 226 -21.43 -6.61 0.94
C TYR A 226 -20.48 -7.58 1.65
N TYR A 227 -20.89 -8.11 2.81
CA TYR A 227 -20.08 -9.04 3.60
C TYR A 227 -20.12 -10.48 3.09
N LEU A 228 -20.94 -10.78 2.08
CA LEU A 228 -20.89 -12.06 1.39
C LEU A 228 -19.79 -11.99 0.33
N SER A 229 -18.66 -12.62 0.61
CA SER A 229 -17.52 -12.62 -0.30
C SER A 229 -17.55 -13.80 -1.26
N ALA A 230 -18.33 -14.85 -1.02
CA ALA A 230 -18.41 -15.94 -1.97
C ALA A 230 -19.14 -15.46 -3.24
N PRO A 231 -18.80 -15.99 -4.42
CA PRO A 231 -19.63 -15.81 -5.61
C PRO A 231 -21.10 -16.06 -5.28
N THR A 232 -22.01 -15.28 -5.86
CA THR A 232 -23.46 -15.37 -5.56
C THR A 232 -24.03 -16.79 -5.68
N SER A 233 -23.44 -17.60 -6.55
CA SER A 233 -23.81 -19.00 -6.73
C SER A 233 -23.50 -19.86 -5.48
N GLN A 234 -22.62 -19.44 -4.59
CA GLN A 234 -22.18 -20.18 -3.41
C GLN A 234 -22.90 -19.75 -2.11
N HIS A 235 -23.96 -18.96 -2.23
CA HIS A 235 -24.78 -18.55 -1.11
C HIS A 235 -25.85 -19.62 -0.82
N ALA A 236 -26.06 -19.90 0.45
CA ALA A 236 -27.18 -20.72 0.91
C ALA A 236 -28.48 -19.91 0.89
N GLU A 237 -29.62 -20.61 0.90
CA GLU A 237 -30.94 -19.98 1.04
C GLU A 237 -31.13 -19.37 2.44
N GLY A 238 -30.53 -19.97 3.47
CA GLY A 238 -30.55 -19.54 4.86
C GLY A 238 -29.18 -19.68 5.53
N TYR A 239 -29.17 -19.96 6.83
CA TYR A 239 -27.94 -20.30 7.56
C TYR A 239 -27.71 -21.80 7.58
N TRP A 240 -26.44 -22.21 7.69
CA TRP A 240 -26.09 -23.61 7.82
C TRP A 240 -26.52 -24.14 9.19
N ARG A 241 -26.88 -25.42 9.24
CA ARG A 241 -27.24 -26.14 10.46
C ARG A 241 -26.00 -26.64 11.18
N GLY A 242 -24.95 -27.10 10.48
CA GLY A 242 -23.72 -27.64 11.05
C GLY A 242 -23.53 -29.15 10.87
N ASP A 243 -24.35 -29.80 10.05
CA ASP A 243 -24.25 -31.24 9.72
C ASP A 243 -24.41 -31.53 8.22
N GLU A 244 -24.25 -30.51 7.39
CA GLU A 244 -24.35 -30.56 5.94
C GLU A 244 -23.42 -31.63 5.36
N ALA A 245 -23.92 -32.35 4.35
CA ALA A 245 -23.07 -33.21 3.54
C ALA A 245 -22.06 -32.37 2.76
N VAL A 246 -20.80 -32.80 2.76
CA VAL A 246 -19.70 -32.18 2.03
C VAL A 246 -19.23 -33.15 0.95
N GLY A 247 -19.11 -32.69 -0.28
CA GLY A 247 -18.57 -33.47 -1.40
C GLY A 247 -17.53 -32.68 -2.15
N LEU A 248 -16.41 -33.28 -2.49
CA LEU A 248 -15.34 -32.69 -3.29
C LEU A 248 -15.01 -33.63 -4.44
N GLN A 249 -14.98 -33.13 -5.67
CA GLN A 249 -14.62 -33.88 -6.87
C GLN A 249 -13.36 -33.26 -7.46
N ASN A 250 -12.29 -34.03 -7.55
CA ASN A 250 -10.97 -33.63 -8.04
C ASN A 250 -10.43 -32.36 -7.36
N LEU A 251 -10.72 -32.18 -6.07
CA LEU A 251 -10.36 -31.01 -5.28
C LEU A 251 -9.53 -31.38 -4.04
N THR A 252 -9.16 -32.65 -3.87
CA THR A 252 -8.19 -33.09 -2.87
C THR A 252 -7.14 -33.98 -3.52
N ALA A 253 -5.96 -34.03 -2.91
CA ALA A 253 -4.88 -34.87 -3.42
C ALA A 253 -5.11 -36.36 -3.09
N SER A 254 -5.81 -36.67 -2.00
CA SER A 254 -6.00 -38.05 -1.55
C SER A 254 -7.06 -38.83 -2.35
N GLN A 255 -8.13 -38.18 -2.81
CA GLN A 255 -9.27 -38.83 -3.45
C GLN A 255 -9.83 -37.96 -4.58
N SER A 256 -10.09 -38.58 -5.74
CA SER A 256 -10.76 -37.90 -6.86
C SER A 256 -12.24 -37.61 -6.57
N VAL A 257 -12.85 -38.36 -5.65
CA VAL A 257 -14.19 -38.09 -5.12
C VAL A 257 -14.13 -38.24 -3.62
N PHE A 258 -14.13 -37.12 -2.90
CA PHE A 258 -14.15 -37.07 -1.45
C PHE A 258 -15.58 -36.82 -0.95
N ARG A 259 -16.04 -37.59 0.03
CA ARG A 259 -17.33 -37.38 0.69
C ARG A 259 -17.10 -37.22 2.18
N SER A 260 -17.81 -36.30 2.80
CA SER A 260 -17.75 -36.02 4.24
C SER A 260 -19.10 -35.41 4.69
N ARG A 261 -19.18 -35.02 5.95
CA ARG A 261 -20.25 -34.18 6.50
C ARG A 261 -19.71 -33.32 7.63
N LEU A 262 -20.28 -32.14 7.81
CA LEU A 262 -20.00 -31.29 8.97
C LEU A 262 -20.27 -32.03 10.30
N PRO A 263 -19.63 -31.62 11.40
CA PRO A 263 -19.51 -32.43 12.63
C PRO A 263 -20.82 -32.62 13.42
N GLY A 264 -21.91 -31.98 13.03
CA GLY A 264 -23.17 -32.03 13.78
C GLY A 264 -23.13 -31.22 15.07
N LEU A 265 -22.41 -30.10 15.05
CA LEU A 265 -22.22 -29.21 16.19
C LEU A 265 -22.81 -27.82 15.94
N ARG A 266 -23.17 -27.14 17.03
CA ARG A 266 -23.42 -25.70 17.06
C ARG A 266 -22.52 -25.01 18.08
N ALA A 267 -22.09 -23.79 17.75
CA ALA A 267 -21.46 -22.89 18.72
C ALA A 267 -22.53 -22.14 19.53
N ARG A 268 -22.25 -21.89 20.80
CA ARG A 268 -23.08 -21.09 21.69
C ARG A 268 -22.26 -19.97 22.32
N CYS A 269 -22.89 -18.82 22.50
CA CYS A 269 -22.35 -17.68 23.21
C CYS A 269 -23.38 -17.20 24.23
N PHE A 270 -22.96 -16.98 25.46
CA PHE A 270 -23.75 -16.33 26.49
C PHE A 270 -23.00 -15.12 27.04
N ALA A 271 -23.76 -14.13 27.49
CA ALA A 271 -23.21 -12.91 28.06
C ALA A 271 -23.84 -12.63 29.42
N GLU A 272 -23.02 -12.18 30.37
CA GLU A 272 -23.49 -11.53 31.59
C GLU A 272 -23.45 -10.01 31.39
N LEU A 273 -24.61 -9.37 31.50
CA LEU A 273 -24.77 -7.93 31.32
C LEU A 273 -25.09 -7.24 32.65
N ARG A 274 -24.24 -6.29 33.05
CA ARG A 274 -24.49 -5.40 34.18
C ARG A 274 -25.46 -4.29 33.78
N ARG A 275 -26.64 -4.28 34.41
CA ARG A 275 -27.62 -3.20 34.30
C ARG A 275 -27.87 -2.62 35.70
N GLY A 276 -27.07 -1.63 36.06
CA GLY A 276 -27.06 -1.06 37.41
C GLY A 276 -26.56 -2.07 38.45
N ALA A 277 -27.41 -2.45 39.40
CA ALA A 277 -27.08 -3.43 40.45
C ALA A 277 -27.39 -4.89 40.07
N ALA A 278 -28.09 -5.13 38.96
CA ALA A 278 -28.45 -6.46 38.49
C ALA A 278 -27.48 -6.96 37.41
N VAL A 279 -27.22 -8.27 37.42
CA VAL A 279 -26.50 -8.97 36.36
C VAL A 279 -27.50 -9.88 35.65
N GLU A 280 -27.70 -9.64 34.36
CA GLU A 280 -28.57 -10.43 33.50
C GLU A 280 -27.73 -11.44 32.72
N PHE A 281 -28.13 -12.71 32.73
CA PHE A 281 -27.48 -13.75 31.93
C PHE A 281 -28.34 -14.04 30.69
N ILE A 282 -27.80 -13.78 29.51
CA ILE A 282 -28.51 -13.91 28.23
C ILE A 282 -27.73 -14.77 27.24
N GLU A 283 -28.44 -15.35 26.27
CA GLU A 283 -27.83 -15.98 25.11
C GLU A 283 -27.64 -14.94 23.99
N VAL A 284 -26.48 -14.97 23.34
CA VAL A 284 -26.24 -14.28 22.07
C VAL A 284 -26.39 -15.30 20.95
N PRO A 285 -27.49 -15.28 20.17
CA PRO A 285 -27.75 -16.31 19.17
C PRO A 285 -26.69 -16.29 18.07
N LEU A 286 -25.89 -17.35 17.97
CA LEU A 286 -24.90 -17.50 16.90
C LEU A 286 -25.49 -18.31 15.74
N ARG A 287 -25.19 -17.90 14.51
CA ARG A 287 -25.62 -18.56 13.27
C ARG A 287 -24.40 -18.98 12.45
N LEU A 288 -24.36 -20.21 11.97
CA LEU A 288 -23.29 -20.67 11.08
C LEU A 288 -23.46 -20.03 9.71
N ASP A 289 -22.62 -19.04 9.41
CA ASP A 289 -22.76 -18.22 8.21
C ASP A 289 -21.64 -18.40 7.19
N THR A 290 -20.52 -19.00 7.58
CA THR A 290 -19.38 -19.18 6.67
C THR A 290 -18.83 -20.59 6.83
N ILE A 291 -18.71 -21.30 5.71
CA ILE A 291 -17.95 -22.55 5.60
C ILE A 291 -16.84 -22.35 4.58
N LEU A 292 -15.59 -22.56 4.98
CA LEU A 292 -14.46 -22.60 4.06
C LEU A 292 -13.95 -24.04 3.98
N LEU A 293 -13.81 -24.55 2.75
CA LEU A 293 -13.19 -25.83 2.47
C LEU A 293 -11.77 -25.59 1.95
N ASP A 294 -10.76 -26.14 2.63
CA ASP A 294 -9.36 -26.17 2.16
C ASP A 294 -9.07 -27.58 1.66
N GLY A 295 -9.05 -27.74 0.34
CA GLY A 295 -8.87 -29.05 -0.31
C GLY A 295 -7.44 -29.58 -0.24
N ASP A 296 -6.45 -28.69 -0.08
CA ASP A 296 -5.04 -29.09 0.01
C ASP A 296 -4.69 -29.56 1.42
N LYS A 297 -5.28 -28.93 2.44
CA LYS A 297 -5.15 -29.36 3.85
C LYS A 297 -6.16 -30.43 4.25
N GLU A 298 -7.17 -30.67 3.41
CA GLU A 298 -8.33 -31.51 3.72
C GLU A 298 -9.00 -31.07 5.03
N GLN A 299 -9.22 -29.77 5.16
CA GLN A 299 -9.81 -29.15 6.34
C GLN A 299 -11.05 -28.32 5.97
N CYS A 300 -11.93 -28.11 6.94
CA CYS A 300 -12.97 -27.10 6.84
C CYS A 300 -12.99 -26.16 8.04
N GLN A 301 -13.27 -24.89 7.79
CA GLN A 301 -13.48 -23.89 8.82
C GLN A 301 -14.94 -23.46 8.84
N CYS A 302 -15.53 -23.39 10.03
CA CYS A 302 -16.90 -22.98 10.26
C CYS A 302 -16.91 -21.72 11.14
N VAL A 303 -17.60 -20.67 10.70
CA VAL A 303 -17.75 -19.41 11.47
C VAL A 303 -19.21 -19.22 11.88
N TRP A 304 -19.43 -19.21 13.19
CA TRP A 304 -20.73 -18.89 13.78
C TRP A 304 -20.71 -17.45 14.28
N ARG A 305 -21.63 -16.62 13.78
CA ARG A 305 -21.68 -15.19 14.10
C ARG A 305 -23.02 -14.81 14.72
N GLY A 306 -22.98 -13.94 15.71
CA GLY A 306 -24.16 -13.38 16.36
C GLY A 306 -23.96 -11.90 16.65
N LEU A 307 -25.06 -11.25 17.01
CA LEU A 307 -25.10 -9.84 17.36
C LEU A 307 -25.75 -9.70 18.72
N LEU A 308 -25.05 -9.03 19.63
CA LEU A 308 -25.58 -8.62 20.92
C LEU A 308 -25.96 -7.14 20.86
N GLU A 309 -27.25 -6.85 20.90
CA GLU A 309 -27.78 -5.48 20.79
C GLU A 309 -27.92 -4.79 22.16
N GLY A 310 -28.01 -3.46 22.16
CA GLY A 310 -28.27 -2.65 23.35
C GLY A 310 -27.07 -2.51 24.30
N VAL A 311 -25.85 -2.71 23.80
CA VAL A 311 -24.59 -2.54 24.57
C VAL A 311 -24.03 -1.16 24.27
N GLY A 312 -23.59 -0.42 25.28
CA GLY A 312 -22.98 0.90 25.07
C GLY A 312 -21.67 0.80 24.28
N GLU A 313 -21.24 1.89 23.63
CA GLU A 313 -20.01 1.91 22.82
C GLU A 313 -18.75 1.44 23.58
N LYS A 314 -18.71 1.66 24.90
CA LYS A 314 -17.59 1.27 25.78
C LYS A 314 -17.69 -0.16 26.31
N MET A 315 -18.79 -0.87 26.03
CA MET A 315 -19.08 -2.23 26.49
C MET A 315 -18.97 -2.43 28.01
N LEU A 316 -19.13 -1.37 28.81
CA LEU A 316 -18.99 -1.45 30.26
C LEU A 316 -20.05 -2.35 30.90
N GLU A 317 -21.14 -2.59 30.19
CA GLU A 317 -22.19 -3.51 30.62
C GLU A 317 -21.78 -4.98 30.48
N VAL A 318 -20.82 -5.34 29.62
CA VAL A 318 -20.46 -6.74 29.41
C VAL A 318 -19.45 -7.22 30.45
N GLU A 319 -19.93 -8.00 31.42
CA GLU A 319 -19.09 -8.56 32.46
C GLU A 319 -18.33 -9.78 32.00
N THR A 320 -19.03 -10.75 31.41
CA THR A 320 -18.48 -12.04 31.04
C THR A 320 -19.04 -12.51 29.71
N PHE A 321 -18.18 -13.02 28.83
CA PHE A 321 -18.60 -13.90 27.74
C PHE A 321 -18.32 -15.36 28.10
N PHE A 322 -19.28 -16.22 27.78
CA PHE A 322 -19.17 -17.66 27.94
C PHE A 322 -19.39 -18.35 26.59
N PHE A 323 -18.32 -18.96 26.08
CA PHE A 323 -18.28 -19.60 24.77
C PHE A 323 -18.17 -21.11 24.91
N LEU A 324 -18.97 -21.86 24.15
CA LEU A 324 -18.91 -23.32 24.11
C LEU A 324 -19.41 -23.87 22.77
N HIS A 325 -19.23 -25.17 22.56
CA HIS A 325 -19.88 -25.92 21.48
C HIS A 325 -20.62 -27.13 22.04
N GLU A 326 -21.62 -27.60 21.30
CA GLU A 326 -22.40 -28.77 21.69
C GLU A 326 -23.04 -29.47 20.46
N PRO A 327 -23.50 -30.72 20.59
CA PRO A 327 -24.29 -31.40 19.57
C PRO A 327 -25.56 -30.62 19.20
N LEU A 328 -25.99 -30.72 17.94
CA LEU A 328 -27.17 -30.00 17.44
C LEU A 328 -28.47 -30.32 18.17
N ASP A 329 -28.60 -31.52 18.71
CA ASP A 329 -29.76 -32.01 19.46
C ASP A 329 -29.71 -31.70 20.96
N ALA A 330 -28.65 -31.04 21.43
CA ALA A 330 -28.60 -30.55 22.81
C ALA A 330 -29.76 -29.58 23.08
N GLY A 331 -30.42 -29.74 24.22
CA GLY A 331 -31.66 -29.04 24.56
C GLY A 331 -31.69 -28.47 25.98
N TYR A 332 -30.52 -28.16 26.55
CA TYR A 332 -30.45 -27.69 27.93
C TYR A 332 -31.07 -26.29 28.10
N PRO A 333 -31.79 -26.02 29.21
CA PRO A 333 -32.35 -24.71 29.50
C PRO A 333 -31.26 -23.68 29.85
N LEU A 334 -31.55 -22.38 29.74
CA LEU A 334 -30.60 -21.30 30.04
C LEU A 334 -29.95 -21.42 31.44
N SER A 335 -30.72 -21.87 32.44
CA SER A 335 -30.25 -22.08 33.81
C SER A 335 -29.14 -23.11 33.93
N HIS A 336 -29.07 -24.09 33.03
CA HIS A 336 -27.99 -25.08 32.99
C HIS A 336 -26.64 -24.42 32.68
N TYR A 337 -26.60 -23.55 31.65
CA TYR A 337 -25.37 -22.86 31.26
C TYR A 337 -24.95 -21.81 32.29
N GLN A 338 -25.91 -21.14 32.93
CA GLN A 338 -25.61 -20.21 34.03
C GLN A 338 -24.94 -20.93 35.21
N GLN A 339 -25.45 -22.11 35.61
CA GLN A 339 -24.83 -22.92 36.65
C GLN A 339 -23.46 -23.46 36.24
N TRP A 340 -23.26 -23.78 34.95
CA TRP A 340 -21.96 -24.17 34.43
C TRP A 340 -20.96 -23.01 34.52
N LEU A 341 -21.31 -21.83 34.04
CA LEU A 341 -20.46 -20.64 34.13
C LEU A 341 -20.07 -20.35 35.58
N GLU A 342 -21.02 -20.44 36.52
CA GLU A 342 -20.76 -20.20 37.94
C GLU A 342 -19.75 -21.20 38.51
N ARG A 343 -19.89 -22.50 38.19
CA ARG A 343 -18.91 -23.51 38.59
C ARG A 343 -17.52 -23.20 38.03
N LYS A 344 -17.43 -22.76 36.78
CA LYS A 344 -16.16 -22.39 36.13
C LYS A 344 -15.51 -21.16 36.75
N LYS A 345 -16.30 -20.19 37.18
CA LYS A 345 -15.81 -19.03 37.93
C LYS A 345 -15.22 -19.46 39.27
N GLN A 346 -15.86 -20.39 39.97
CA GLN A 346 -15.38 -20.93 41.25
C GLN A 346 -14.09 -21.73 41.10
N GLU A 347 -13.98 -22.56 40.05
CA GLU A 347 -12.75 -23.31 39.72
C GLU A 347 -11.56 -22.35 39.52
N ALA A 348 -11.73 -21.29 38.73
CA ALA A 348 -10.66 -20.31 38.50
C ALA A 348 -10.24 -19.53 39.76
N VAL A 349 -11.19 -19.21 40.64
CA VAL A 349 -10.88 -18.53 41.93
C VAL A 349 -10.09 -19.46 42.85
N ALA A 350 -10.34 -20.77 42.81
CA ALA A 350 -9.55 -21.76 43.54
C ALA A 350 -8.13 -21.89 42.98
N GLU A 351 -7.97 -21.87 41.65
CA GLU A 351 -6.65 -21.88 40.99
C GLU A 351 -5.82 -20.62 41.30
N ASP A 352 -6.43 -19.43 41.28
CA ASP A 352 -5.76 -18.17 41.64
C ASP A 352 -5.35 -18.17 43.14
N ALA A 353 -6.19 -18.73 44.02
CA ALA A 353 -5.87 -18.85 45.45
C ALA A 353 -4.73 -19.85 45.72
N ASP A 354 -4.60 -20.90 44.91
CA ASP A 354 -3.50 -21.86 44.98
C ASP A 354 -2.19 -21.26 44.43
N LEU A 355 -2.26 -20.34 43.46
CA LEU A 355 -1.10 -19.59 42.94
C LEU A 355 -0.61 -18.52 43.93
N GLU A 356 -1.50 -17.86 44.66
CA GLU A 356 -1.14 -16.89 45.73
C GLU A 356 -0.57 -17.56 47.00
N ALA A 357 -0.78 -18.87 47.18
CA ALA A 357 -0.27 -19.63 48.32
C ALA A 357 1.20 -20.08 48.18
N VAL A 358 1.86 -19.78 47.05
CA VAL A 358 3.29 -20.04 46.84
C VAL A 358 4.11 -18.85 47.35
N GLU A 359 4.83 -19.03 48.47
CA GLU A 359 5.70 -18.00 49.06
C GLU A 359 6.77 -17.52 48.05
N PRO A 360 7.07 -16.21 47.99
CA PRO A 360 8.15 -15.71 47.15
C PRO A 360 9.51 -16.16 47.70
N PRO A 361 10.49 -16.53 46.85
CA PRO A 361 11.81 -16.91 47.30
C PRO A 361 12.56 -15.71 47.91
N SER A 362 13.23 -15.98 49.02
CA SER A 362 13.98 -15.03 49.86
C SER A 362 15.15 -14.36 49.13
N GLU A 363 15.33 -13.07 49.41
CA GLU A 363 16.50 -12.23 49.07
C GLU A 363 17.81 -12.82 49.63
N GLU A 364 18.50 -13.68 48.88
CA GLU A 364 19.96 -13.88 48.97
C GLU A 364 20.46 -14.79 47.82
N ALA A 365 20.54 -14.22 46.62
CA ALA A 365 21.43 -14.69 45.56
C ALA A 365 22.12 -13.47 44.95
N ALA A 366 23.15 -13.01 45.66
CA ALA A 366 23.97 -11.88 45.29
C ALA A 366 24.76 -12.13 43.98
N ALA A 367 24.78 -11.09 43.15
CA ALA A 367 25.88 -10.66 42.29
C ALA A 367 26.42 -11.67 41.26
N LEU A 368 25.84 -11.63 40.06
CA LEU A 368 26.60 -11.86 38.81
C LEU A 368 26.94 -10.50 38.19
N PRO A 369 28.18 -10.30 37.72
CA PRO A 369 28.64 -9.02 37.21
C PRO A 369 27.92 -8.67 35.89
N PRO A 370 27.74 -7.39 35.55
CA PRO A 370 27.25 -7.03 34.23
C PRO A 370 28.25 -7.52 33.17
N PRO A 371 27.81 -8.05 32.02
CA PRO A 371 28.72 -8.28 30.90
C PRO A 371 29.19 -6.91 30.41
N ARG A 372 30.41 -6.54 30.81
CA ARG A 372 31.19 -5.52 30.11
C ARG A 372 31.68 -6.16 28.81
N ALA A 373 30.94 -5.96 27.74
CA ALA A 373 31.49 -6.01 26.40
C ALA A 373 31.25 -4.64 25.78
N THR A 374 32.29 -3.83 25.66
CA THR A 374 32.27 -2.65 24.79
C THR A 374 32.23 -3.14 23.34
N THR A 375 31.69 -2.33 22.43
CA THR A 375 31.62 -2.62 20.99
C THR A 375 32.98 -3.06 20.40
N GLU A 376 34.08 -2.57 20.97
CA GLU A 376 35.47 -2.95 20.63
C GLU A 376 35.80 -4.43 20.98
N MET A 377 35.25 -4.96 22.08
CA MET A 377 35.44 -6.35 22.51
C MET A 377 34.68 -7.34 21.61
N LEU A 378 33.46 -6.99 21.20
CA LEU A 378 32.64 -7.78 20.27
C LEU A 378 33.25 -7.84 18.86
N LEU A 379 33.79 -6.72 18.36
CA LEU A 379 34.50 -6.68 17.08
C LEU A 379 35.80 -7.50 17.11
N ALA A 380 36.54 -7.46 18.22
CA ALA A 380 37.75 -8.27 18.39
C ALA A 380 37.47 -9.78 18.50
N ASP A 381 36.39 -10.17 19.17
CA ASP A 381 35.98 -11.58 19.28
C ASP A 381 35.37 -12.10 17.95
N LEU A 382 34.65 -11.24 17.21
CA LEU A 382 34.16 -11.56 15.87
C LEU A 382 35.31 -11.76 14.87
N ALA A 383 36.32 -10.88 14.87
CA ALA A 383 37.51 -11.04 14.01
C ALA A 383 38.27 -12.35 14.31
N ARG A 384 38.40 -12.72 15.59
CA ARG A 384 39.04 -13.97 16.02
C ARG A 384 38.24 -15.19 15.56
N SER A 385 36.93 -15.17 15.76
CA SER A 385 36.01 -16.22 15.31
C SER A 385 36.09 -16.44 13.80
N MET A 386 36.15 -15.35 13.01
CA MET A 386 36.26 -15.41 11.54
C MET A 386 37.62 -15.92 11.04
N GLN A 387 38.70 -15.69 11.80
CA GLN A 387 40.03 -16.27 11.51
C GLN A 387 40.08 -17.77 11.78
N GLU A 388 39.40 -18.23 12.82
CA GLU A 388 39.37 -19.64 13.22
C GLU A 388 38.46 -20.50 12.34
N SER A 389 37.38 -19.92 11.81
CA SER A 389 36.38 -20.65 11.00
C SER A 389 36.72 -20.76 9.51
N GLY A 390 37.67 -19.95 9.01
CA GLY A 390 38.08 -19.97 7.59
C GLY A 390 36.98 -19.51 6.61
N PRO A 391 37.30 -19.34 5.31
CA PRO A 391 36.31 -18.98 4.32
C PRO A 391 35.33 -20.13 4.07
N ALA A 392 34.05 -19.80 3.87
CA ALA A 392 33.02 -20.78 3.50
C ALA A 392 33.37 -21.46 2.14
N PRO A 393 32.94 -22.72 1.89
CA PRO A 393 33.24 -23.41 0.65
C PRO A 393 32.71 -22.63 -0.56
N GLY A 394 33.61 -22.21 -1.45
CA GLY A 394 33.29 -21.39 -2.63
C GLY A 394 33.41 -19.88 -2.44
N ALA A 395 33.72 -19.39 -1.24
CA ALA A 395 34.02 -17.99 -0.99
C ALA A 395 35.47 -17.63 -1.34
N ASP A 396 35.68 -16.44 -1.89
CA ASP A 396 37.00 -15.93 -2.24
C ASP A 396 37.87 -15.71 -0.98
N PRO A 397 39.01 -16.42 -0.84
CA PRO A 397 39.91 -16.26 0.30
C PRO A 397 40.46 -14.84 0.48
N ALA A 398 40.60 -14.07 -0.61
CA ALA A 398 41.10 -12.70 -0.57
C ALA A 398 40.04 -11.74 0.01
N ALA A 399 38.77 -11.92 -0.36
CA ALA A 399 37.66 -11.17 0.20
C ALA A 399 37.43 -11.50 1.69
N HIS A 400 37.56 -12.78 2.07
CA HIS A 400 37.47 -13.20 3.48
C HIS A 400 38.60 -12.58 4.33
N ALA A 401 39.83 -12.57 3.80
CA ALA A 401 40.97 -11.94 4.47
C ALA A 401 40.81 -10.41 4.58
N ALA A 402 40.29 -9.76 3.54
CA ALA A 402 39.99 -8.32 3.57
C ALA A 402 38.92 -7.97 4.62
N MET A 403 37.88 -8.81 4.73
CA MET A 403 36.80 -8.64 5.70
C MET A 403 37.30 -8.82 7.15
N ILE A 404 38.14 -9.82 7.41
CA ILE A 404 38.83 -9.98 8.71
C ILE A 404 39.70 -8.74 9.03
N ALA A 405 40.43 -8.21 8.05
CA ALA A 405 41.27 -7.03 8.24
C ALA A 405 40.43 -5.78 8.54
N GLN A 406 39.27 -5.63 7.91
CA GLN A 406 38.35 -4.51 8.12
C GLN A 406 37.74 -4.53 9.53
N VAL A 407 37.26 -5.71 9.98
CA VAL A 407 36.72 -5.90 11.34
C VAL A 407 37.80 -5.66 12.40
N SER A 408 39.03 -6.10 12.14
CA SER A 408 40.18 -5.87 13.04
C SER A 408 40.59 -4.39 13.12
N ALA A 409 40.47 -3.65 12.01
CA ALA A 409 40.79 -2.21 11.94
C ALA A 409 39.76 -1.34 12.68
N LEU A 410 38.47 -1.72 12.66
CA LEU A 410 37.42 -1.02 13.41
C LEU A 410 37.61 -1.13 14.93
N ALA A 411 38.26 -2.20 15.43
CA ALA A 411 38.50 -2.41 16.85
C ALA A 411 39.69 -1.58 17.41
N ALA A 412 40.48 -0.90 16.57
CA ALA A 412 41.76 -0.30 16.95
C ALA A 412 41.86 1.23 16.77
N ALA A 413 40.76 1.94 16.47
CA ALA A 413 40.81 3.36 16.09
C ALA A 413 40.66 4.35 17.29
N PRO A 414 41.59 5.29 17.52
CA PRO A 414 41.43 6.39 18.48
C PRO A 414 40.64 7.59 17.89
N PRO A 415 40.12 8.51 18.73
CA PRO A 415 39.21 9.58 18.28
C PRO A 415 39.95 10.65 17.45
N ALA A 416 39.32 11.08 16.36
CA ALA A 416 39.90 11.97 15.37
C ALA A 416 39.92 13.46 15.76
N PRO A 417 40.95 14.23 15.34
CA PRO A 417 41.05 15.70 15.45
C PRO A 417 40.34 16.44 14.28
N PRO A 418 40.20 17.79 14.31
CA PRO A 418 39.31 18.51 13.40
C PRO A 418 39.85 18.62 11.97
N MET A 419 38.93 18.67 10.99
CA MET A 419 39.24 18.70 9.56
C MET A 419 39.87 20.02 9.07
N PRO A 420 40.78 19.98 8.07
CA PRO A 420 41.22 21.13 7.31
C PRO A 420 40.35 21.38 6.06
N GLN A 421 40.56 22.56 5.47
CA GLN A 421 39.78 23.23 4.42
C GLN A 421 39.81 22.56 3.02
N PRO A 422 38.81 22.86 2.17
CA PRO A 422 38.60 22.21 0.88
C PRO A 422 39.44 22.85 -0.23
N SER A 423 40.63 22.30 -0.47
CA SER A 423 41.39 22.49 -1.72
C SER A 423 42.59 21.52 -1.79
N ALA A 424 42.39 20.26 -2.22
CA ALA A 424 43.44 19.39 -2.81
C ALA A 424 42.97 17.93 -3.00
N VAL A 425 42.11 17.64 -3.99
CA VAL A 425 41.97 16.27 -4.56
C VAL A 425 41.77 16.40 -6.07
N ARG A 426 42.71 17.08 -6.74
CA ARG A 426 42.85 17.09 -8.21
C ARG A 426 44.28 16.72 -8.64
N ALA A 427 44.97 15.95 -7.82
CA ALA A 427 46.31 15.44 -8.10
C ALA A 427 46.47 14.06 -7.43
N GLY A 428 46.07 13.00 -8.13
CA GLY A 428 46.14 11.63 -7.59
C GLY A 428 45.57 10.53 -8.48
N MET A 429 45.27 10.79 -9.76
CA MET A 429 44.74 9.78 -10.69
C MET A 429 45.60 9.62 -11.96
N ASP A 430 46.91 9.87 -11.84
CA ASP A 430 47.91 9.55 -12.86
C ASP A 430 49.01 8.66 -12.23
N ALA A 431 48.76 7.36 -12.08
CA ALA A 431 49.81 6.34 -11.98
C ALA A 431 49.20 4.92 -12.00
N GLN A 432 49.64 4.12 -12.99
CA GLN A 432 49.61 2.64 -13.05
C GLN A 432 48.45 1.96 -13.80
N GLY A 433 48.31 2.29 -15.10
CA GLY A 433 47.44 1.58 -16.03
C GLY A 433 47.80 0.12 -16.35
N LEU A 434 46.90 -0.50 -17.13
CA LEU A 434 46.97 -1.66 -18.06
C LEU A 434 45.54 -2.23 -18.20
N GLU A 435 44.93 -2.59 -19.34
CA GLU A 435 45.14 -2.45 -20.79
C GLU A 435 43.82 -2.92 -21.47
N VAL A 436 43.40 -2.31 -22.60
CA VAL A 436 42.25 -2.78 -23.41
C VAL A 436 42.78 -3.44 -24.70
N PRO A 437 42.30 -4.63 -25.10
CA PRO A 437 42.92 -5.41 -26.17
C PRO A 437 42.92 -4.79 -27.57
N GLU A 438 44.00 -5.14 -28.26
CA GLU A 438 44.54 -4.59 -29.50
C GLU A 438 43.97 -5.28 -30.76
N GLU A 439 42.66 -5.21 -30.98
CA GLU A 439 42.05 -5.72 -32.21
C GLU A 439 40.94 -4.79 -32.70
N LEU A 440 41.32 -3.72 -33.42
CA LEU A 440 40.58 -3.14 -34.57
C LEU A 440 41.16 -1.77 -34.97
N ARG A 441 42.42 -1.77 -35.44
CA ARG A 441 42.98 -0.63 -36.17
C ARG A 441 43.78 -1.12 -37.38
N ALA A 442 43.11 -1.18 -38.53
CA ALA A 442 43.75 -1.20 -39.83
C ALA A 442 42.83 -0.50 -40.85
N LEU A 443 43.22 0.72 -41.24
CA LEU A 443 42.74 1.51 -42.38
C LEU A 443 43.26 0.86 -43.70
N PRO A 444 42.67 1.06 -44.90
CA PRO A 444 42.49 2.40 -45.49
C PRO A 444 41.30 2.67 -46.42
N ASP A 445 41.23 3.95 -46.76
CA ASP A 445 40.32 4.71 -47.64
C ASP A 445 40.09 4.14 -49.04
N ASP A 446 38.85 4.30 -49.53
CA ASP A 446 38.53 4.65 -50.92
C ASP A 446 37.07 5.16 -50.98
N GLU A 447 36.88 6.42 -51.39
CA GLU A 447 35.59 7.07 -51.65
C GLU A 447 34.92 6.52 -52.94
N PRO A 448 33.61 6.77 -53.16
CA PRO A 448 33.29 7.92 -54.05
C PRO A 448 32.06 8.76 -53.66
N GLU A 449 32.26 10.08 -53.79
CA GLU A 449 31.42 11.17 -54.33
C GLU A 449 29.88 11.16 -54.20
N GLU A 450 29.33 12.22 -53.56
CA GLU A 450 28.40 13.25 -54.13
C GLU A 450 27.70 14.06 -53.01
N PRO A 451 27.31 15.33 -53.20
CA PRO A 451 28.01 16.48 -53.78
C PRO A 451 28.17 17.64 -52.76
N GLU A 452 29.00 18.62 -53.12
CA GLU A 452 29.29 19.85 -52.38
C GLU A 452 28.01 20.65 -52.06
N ALA A 453 27.70 20.81 -50.76
CA ALA A 453 26.84 21.88 -50.29
C ALA A 453 27.72 23.13 -50.12
N GLU A 454 27.41 24.14 -50.92
CA GLU A 454 27.97 25.49 -50.84
C GLU A 454 28.01 25.97 -49.38
N GLU A 455 29.17 26.50 -48.97
CA GLU A 455 29.31 27.31 -47.75
C GLU A 455 28.30 28.46 -47.83
N ALA A 456 27.15 28.28 -47.18
CA ALA A 456 26.21 29.36 -46.94
C ALA A 456 26.84 30.31 -45.92
N GLU A 457 27.19 31.51 -46.36
CA GLU A 457 27.43 32.66 -45.48
C GLU A 457 26.35 32.71 -44.40
N GLU A 458 26.76 32.76 -43.12
CA GLU A 458 25.86 33.00 -41.98
C GLU A 458 25.02 34.25 -42.27
N ALA A 459 23.72 34.04 -42.54
CA ALA A 459 22.77 35.13 -42.58
C ALA A 459 22.76 35.83 -41.21
N PRO A 460 22.76 37.17 -41.14
CA PRO A 460 22.66 37.85 -39.86
C PRO A 460 21.38 37.42 -39.14
N GLY A 461 21.49 37.05 -37.85
CA GLY A 461 20.35 36.71 -37.00
C GLY A 461 19.25 37.77 -37.05
N LEU A 462 18.00 37.35 -36.85
CA LEU A 462 16.84 38.24 -36.99
C LEU A 462 16.91 39.37 -35.96
N THR A 463 16.61 40.60 -36.40
CA THR A 463 16.57 41.76 -35.48
C THR A 463 15.18 41.91 -34.85
N ARG A 464 15.07 42.71 -33.79
CA ARG A 464 13.77 43.12 -33.20
C ARG A 464 12.79 43.65 -34.27
N ALA A 465 13.29 44.38 -35.26
CA ALA A 465 12.47 44.94 -36.34
C ALA A 465 11.94 43.84 -37.28
N ASP A 466 12.70 42.77 -37.48
CA ASP A 466 12.27 41.61 -38.25
C ASP A 466 11.22 40.80 -37.50
N VAL A 467 11.35 40.62 -36.18
CA VAL A 467 10.32 40.01 -35.33
C VAL A 467 9.01 40.79 -35.40
N LEU A 468 9.04 42.12 -35.30
CA LEU A 468 7.86 42.98 -35.49
C LEU A 468 7.24 42.82 -36.88
N ARG A 469 8.07 42.61 -37.92
CA ARG A 469 7.60 42.36 -39.28
C ARG A 469 6.90 40.99 -39.37
N HIS A 470 7.49 39.94 -38.82
CA HIS A 470 6.87 38.61 -38.77
C HIS A 470 5.52 38.65 -38.07
N ARG A 471 5.47 39.32 -36.90
CA ARG A 471 4.24 39.53 -36.14
C ARG A 471 3.17 40.26 -36.94
N ALA A 472 3.53 41.35 -37.64
CA ALA A 472 2.60 42.14 -38.44
C ALA A 472 2.00 41.37 -39.63
N TYR A 473 2.74 40.40 -40.18
CA TYR A 473 2.28 39.55 -41.27
C TYR A 473 1.75 38.18 -40.82
N GLY A 474 1.76 37.90 -39.51
CA GLY A 474 1.35 36.60 -38.97
C GLY A 474 2.24 35.44 -39.42
N LEU A 475 3.53 35.72 -39.65
CA LEU A 475 4.52 34.70 -40.04
C LEU A 475 5.12 34.05 -38.79
N PRO A 476 5.34 32.73 -38.78
CA PRO A 476 6.03 32.06 -37.67
C PRO A 476 7.49 32.51 -37.57
N LEU A 477 8.07 32.28 -36.39
CA LEU A 477 9.50 32.43 -36.07
C LEU A 477 10.11 31.07 -35.74
N MET A 478 9.55 29.99 -36.32
CA MET A 478 10.00 28.62 -36.10
C MET A 478 11.45 28.44 -36.56
N GLY A 479 12.30 27.86 -35.72
CA GLY A 479 13.73 27.66 -36.01
C GLY A 479 14.56 28.93 -36.13
N ALA A 480 13.99 30.10 -35.77
CA ALA A 480 14.68 31.37 -35.89
C ALA A 480 15.81 31.53 -34.86
N ASP A 481 16.95 32.07 -35.28
CA ASP A 481 17.98 32.54 -34.35
C ASP A 481 17.66 33.98 -33.90
N LEU A 482 17.31 34.10 -32.63
CA LEU A 482 16.99 35.31 -31.89
C LEU A 482 17.91 35.47 -30.66
N THR A 483 19.09 34.86 -30.70
CA THR A 483 20.07 34.88 -29.62
C THR A 483 20.39 36.32 -29.21
N GLY A 484 20.18 36.65 -27.93
CA GLY A 484 20.49 37.97 -27.37
C GLY A 484 19.63 39.13 -27.89
N VAL A 485 18.58 38.87 -28.66
CA VAL A 485 17.73 39.92 -29.22
C VAL A 485 16.87 40.55 -28.12
N ASP A 486 16.76 41.88 -28.15
CA ASP A 486 15.83 42.62 -27.31
C ASP A 486 14.41 42.55 -27.89
N LEU A 487 13.54 41.78 -27.25
CA LEU A 487 12.11 41.63 -27.53
C LEU A 487 11.22 42.22 -26.43
N SER A 488 11.81 42.87 -25.41
CA SER A 488 11.10 43.39 -24.25
C SER A 488 9.88 44.25 -24.60
N GLU A 489 8.82 44.16 -23.78
CA GLU A 489 7.57 44.93 -23.89
C GLU A 489 6.77 44.71 -25.19
N LEU A 490 7.11 43.72 -26.03
CA LEU A 490 6.38 43.43 -27.26
C LEU A 490 5.11 42.61 -27.02
N ASP A 491 4.09 42.86 -27.84
CA ASP A 491 2.93 41.96 -27.98
C ASP A 491 3.19 40.93 -29.09
N LEU A 492 3.46 39.72 -28.64
CA LEU A 492 3.77 38.54 -29.43
C LEU A 492 2.73 37.44 -29.18
N THR A 493 1.49 37.83 -28.86
CA THR A 493 0.36 36.93 -28.62
C THR A 493 0.17 35.96 -29.79
N GLY A 494 0.12 34.66 -29.49
CA GLY A 494 -0.10 33.58 -30.45
C GLY A 494 1.06 33.34 -31.42
N GLN A 495 2.22 33.97 -31.20
CA GLN A 495 3.38 33.82 -32.06
C GLN A 495 4.01 32.43 -31.88
N ASP A 496 4.39 31.82 -33.00
CA ASP A 496 5.05 30.52 -33.01
C ASP A 496 6.58 30.72 -33.05
N PHE A 497 7.24 30.26 -31.99
CA PHE A 497 8.68 30.21 -31.75
C PHE A 497 9.17 28.76 -31.64
N SER A 498 8.45 27.77 -32.17
CA SER A 498 8.85 26.37 -32.06
C SER A 498 10.27 26.16 -32.62
N GLU A 499 11.11 25.43 -31.91
CA GLU A 499 12.51 25.16 -32.29
C GLU A 499 13.40 26.42 -32.44
N ALA A 500 12.91 27.61 -32.05
CA ALA A 500 13.68 28.85 -32.14
C ALA A 500 14.77 28.92 -31.08
N ILE A 501 15.84 29.65 -31.37
CA ILE A 501 16.95 29.91 -30.45
C ILE A 501 16.77 31.32 -29.89
N LEU A 502 16.28 31.41 -28.65
CA LEU A 502 16.11 32.64 -27.87
C LEU A 502 17.12 32.73 -26.71
N SER A 503 18.24 32.02 -26.81
CA SER A 503 19.31 32.05 -25.81
C SER A 503 19.68 33.49 -25.45
N ARG A 504 19.60 33.84 -24.16
CA ARG A 504 19.92 35.18 -23.64
C ARG A 504 19.07 36.33 -24.21
N ALA A 505 17.95 36.05 -24.87
CA ALA A 505 17.04 37.08 -25.37
C ALA A 505 16.39 37.84 -24.19
N ASP A 506 16.08 39.11 -24.41
CA ASP A 506 15.35 39.93 -23.43
C ASP A 506 13.86 39.94 -23.81
N LEU A 507 13.06 39.22 -23.05
CA LEU A 507 11.60 39.06 -23.21
C LEU A 507 10.84 39.74 -22.06
N ARG A 508 11.49 40.65 -21.32
CA ARG A 508 10.89 41.29 -20.15
C ARG A 508 9.62 42.05 -20.50
N GLY A 509 8.57 41.87 -19.70
CA GLY A 509 7.30 42.59 -19.88
C GLY A 509 6.57 42.29 -21.19
N CYS A 510 6.94 41.25 -21.94
CA CYS A 510 6.24 40.87 -23.17
C CYS A 510 4.83 40.34 -22.88
N VAL A 511 3.95 40.47 -23.87
CA VAL A 511 2.66 39.78 -23.91
C VAL A 511 2.79 38.62 -24.89
N LEU A 512 2.91 37.41 -24.35
CA LEU A 512 3.17 36.14 -25.05
C LEU A 512 2.07 35.12 -24.77
N ARG A 513 0.83 35.61 -24.65
CA ARG A 513 -0.34 34.76 -24.42
C ARG A 513 -0.54 33.82 -25.59
N ASP A 514 -0.82 32.55 -25.31
CA ASP A 514 -1.00 31.49 -26.29
C ASP A 514 0.17 31.34 -27.29
N ALA A 515 1.35 31.88 -26.98
CA ALA A 515 2.54 31.71 -27.81
C ALA A 515 3.08 30.26 -27.70
N VAL A 516 3.75 29.80 -28.75
CA VAL A 516 4.27 28.42 -28.83
C VAL A 516 5.79 28.45 -28.84
N PHE A 517 6.41 27.82 -27.85
CA PHE A 517 7.86 27.67 -27.65
C PHE A 517 8.25 26.19 -27.63
N LYS A 518 7.52 25.35 -28.37
CA LYS A 518 7.76 23.92 -28.38
C LYS A 518 9.19 23.63 -28.83
N ASP A 519 9.94 22.86 -28.05
CA ASP A 519 11.34 22.49 -28.31
C ASP A 519 12.27 23.71 -28.57
N ALA A 520 11.87 24.91 -28.10
CA ALA A 520 12.66 26.13 -28.26
C ALA A 520 13.78 26.21 -27.20
N ILE A 521 14.87 26.88 -27.54
CA ILE A 521 16.02 27.08 -26.64
C ILE A 521 15.94 28.50 -26.08
N LEU A 522 15.60 28.65 -24.81
CA LEU A 522 15.51 29.93 -24.10
C LEU A 522 16.59 30.08 -23.01
N ASP A 523 17.67 29.29 -23.05
CA ASP A 523 18.66 29.27 -21.98
C ASP A 523 19.18 30.69 -21.65
N HIS A 524 19.16 31.02 -20.36
CA HIS A 524 19.56 32.32 -19.84
C HIS A 524 18.80 33.54 -20.39
N ALA A 525 17.63 33.37 -21.01
CA ALA A 525 16.75 34.47 -21.39
C ALA A 525 16.14 35.18 -20.17
N ASP A 526 15.65 36.40 -20.37
CA ASP A 526 14.93 37.16 -19.34
C ASP A 526 13.45 37.29 -19.70
N LEU A 527 12.61 36.48 -19.08
CA LEU A 527 11.15 36.46 -19.21
C LEU A 527 10.45 37.38 -18.18
N SER A 528 11.20 38.08 -17.32
CA SER A 528 10.63 38.71 -16.11
C SER A 528 9.48 39.66 -16.42
N GLU A 529 8.45 39.62 -15.58
CA GLU A 529 7.23 40.44 -15.72
C GLU A 529 6.40 40.21 -17.00
N GLY A 530 6.70 39.16 -17.79
CA GLY A 530 5.92 38.82 -18.98
C GLY A 530 4.60 38.10 -18.70
N ASP A 531 3.67 38.19 -19.65
CA ASP A 531 2.35 37.54 -19.64
C ASP A 531 2.33 36.37 -20.64
N PHE A 532 2.43 35.14 -20.13
CA PHE A 532 2.52 33.87 -20.85
C PHE A 532 1.29 32.98 -20.62
N VAL A 533 0.12 33.59 -20.36
CA VAL A 533 -1.13 32.84 -20.16
C VAL A 533 -1.39 31.91 -21.34
N GLY A 534 -1.57 30.63 -21.08
CA GLY A 534 -1.84 29.61 -22.11
C GLY A 534 -0.67 29.32 -23.07
N ALA A 535 0.51 29.88 -22.85
CA ALA A 535 1.67 29.61 -23.68
C ALA A 535 2.13 28.14 -23.56
N SER A 536 2.73 27.60 -24.62
CA SER A 536 3.31 26.26 -24.62
C SER A 536 4.83 26.33 -24.64
N PHE A 537 5.47 25.72 -23.65
CA PHE A 537 6.90 25.48 -23.48
C PHE A 537 7.19 23.96 -23.49
N GLU A 538 6.39 23.17 -24.20
CA GLU A 538 6.58 21.71 -24.28
C GLU A 538 7.98 21.39 -24.79
N GLY A 539 8.77 20.63 -24.01
CA GLY A 539 10.16 20.28 -24.36
C GLY A 539 11.15 21.44 -24.46
N ALA A 540 10.76 22.66 -24.05
CA ALA A 540 11.62 23.83 -24.16
C ALA A 540 12.78 23.81 -23.15
N ASP A 541 13.92 24.35 -23.55
CA ASP A 541 15.05 24.58 -22.66
C ASP A 541 14.98 25.97 -22.01
N LEU A 542 14.59 26.00 -20.74
CA LEU A 542 14.49 27.17 -19.86
C LEU A 542 15.63 27.23 -18.83
N THR A 543 16.76 26.56 -19.10
CA THR A 543 17.91 26.52 -18.19
C THR A 543 18.41 27.92 -17.86
N GLY A 544 18.54 28.24 -16.57
CA GLY A 544 19.08 29.51 -16.08
C GLY A 544 18.28 30.76 -16.43
N VAL A 545 17.02 30.61 -16.85
CA VAL A 545 16.14 31.72 -17.23
C VAL A 545 15.77 32.60 -16.03
N ALA A 546 15.68 33.91 -16.25
CA ALA A 546 15.07 34.84 -15.30
C ALA A 546 13.57 35.00 -15.60
N ALA A 547 12.70 34.43 -14.78
CA ALA A 547 11.25 34.44 -14.94
C ALA A 547 10.57 35.00 -13.68
N VAL A 548 11.05 36.14 -13.17
CA VAL A 548 10.55 36.75 -11.93
C VAL A 548 9.21 37.44 -12.18
N ARG A 549 8.21 37.17 -11.32
CA ARG A 549 6.85 37.76 -11.40
C ARG A 549 6.17 37.58 -12.77
N VAL A 550 6.40 36.45 -13.42
CA VAL A 550 5.76 36.04 -14.67
C VAL A 550 4.33 35.57 -14.40
N ASN A 551 3.43 35.84 -15.35
CA ASN A 551 2.11 35.23 -15.38
C ASN A 551 2.07 34.09 -16.41
N ALA A 552 2.22 32.84 -16.00
CA ALA A 552 2.16 31.63 -16.82
C ALA A 552 0.92 30.78 -16.47
N GLU A 553 -0.20 31.42 -16.16
CA GLU A 553 -1.46 30.73 -15.86
C GLU A 553 -1.90 29.84 -17.04
N GLY A 554 -2.15 28.56 -16.77
CA GLY A 554 -2.56 27.58 -17.78
C GLY A 554 -1.49 27.25 -18.83
N ALA A 555 -0.24 27.69 -18.65
CA ALA A 555 0.84 27.39 -19.58
C ALA A 555 1.24 25.90 -19.52
N ASN A 556 1.75 25.37 -20.63
CA ASN A 556 2.20 23.98 -20.74
C ASN A 556 3.73 23.89 -20.73
N PHE A 557 4.30 23.32 -19.68
CA PHE A 557 5.73 23.04 -19.48
C PHE A 557 6.04 21.53 -19.55
N GLU A 558 5.17 20.70 -20.14
CA GLU A 558 5.41 19.25 -20.20
C GLU A 558 6.78 18.92 -20.81
N GLY A 559 7.60 18.19 -20.05
CA GLY A 559 8.96 17.81 -20.45
C GLY A 559 9.97 18.96 -20.59
N ALA A 560 9.64 20.18 -20.16
CA ALA A 560 10.56 21.31 -20.22
C ALA A 560 11.69 21.18 -19.19
N THR A 561 12.89 21.64 -19.54
CA THR A 561 14.04 21.72 -18.62
C THR A 561 14.21 23.14 -18.12
N ALA A 562 14.30 23.35 -16.81
CA ALA A 562 14.38 24.69 -16.21
C ALA A 562 15.47 24.78 -15.15
N GLU A 563 16.54 23.98 -15.24
CA GLU A 563 17.58 23.90 -14.22
C GLU A 563 18.16 25.28 -13.87
N GLY A 564 18.25 25.60 -12.57
CA GLY A 564 18.86 26.83 -12.07
C GLY A 564 18.10 28.12 -12.39
N SER A 565 16.86 28.03 -12.88
CA SER A 565 16.05 29.19 -13.27
C SER A 565 15.42 29.92 -12.07
N ALA A 566 15.05 31.19 -12.27
CA ALA A 566 14.54 32.08 -11.24
C ALA A 566 13.08 32.48 -11.48
N TRP A 567 12.15 31.90 -10.73
CA TRP A 567 10.69 32.07 -10.89
C TRP A 567 10.02 32.86 -9.77
N THR A 568 10.80 33.48 -8.87
CA THR A 568 10.27 34.09 -7.64
C THR A 568 9.02 34.96 -7.88
N GLY A 569 7.93 34.66 -7.16
CA GLY A 569 6.67 35.39 -7.24
C GLY A 569 5.86 35.18 -8.52
N SER A 570 6.18 34.17 -9.33
CA SER A 570 5.48 33.88 -10.58
C SER A 570 4.20 33.06 -10.37
N ARG A 571 3.23 33.26 -11.27
CA ARG A 571 1.95 32.54 -11.29
C ARG A 571 2.01 31.44 -12.32
N LEU A 572 1.98 30.19 -11.86
CA LEU A 572 1.85 28.96 -12.63
C LEU A 572 0.51 28.26 -12.31
N PHE A 573 -0.52 29.05 -11.95
CA PHE A 573 -1.85 28.56 -11.64
C PHE A 573 -2.39 27.71 -12.81
N LYS A 574 -2.85 26.48 -12.53
CA LYS A 574 -3.35 25.54 -13.55
C LYS A 574 -2.36 25.20 -14.68
N ALA A 575 -1.08 25.46 -14.52
CA ALA A 575 -0.09 25.07 -15.50
C ALA A 575 0.05 23.53 -15.55
N ASN A 576 0.47 23.01 -16.71
CA ASN A 576 0.88 21.62 -16.86
C ASN A 576 2.40 21.55 -16.77
N LEU A 577 2.94 20.91 -15.74
CA LEU A 577 4.37 20.71 -15.50
C LEU A 577 4.74 19.22 -15.52
N LYS A 578 3.93 18.38 -16.17
CA LYS A 578 4.16 16.94 -16.17
C LYS A 578 5.55 16.59 -16.69
N GLY A 579 6.33 15.85 -15.89
CA GLY A 579 7.69 15.45 -16.23
C GLY A 579 8.67 16.62 -16.47
N ALA A 580 8.34 17.84 -16.03
CA ALA A 580 9.23 18.99 -16.17
C ALA A 580 10.35 18.96 -15.12
N GLU A 581 11.54 19.46 -15.49
CA GLU A 581 12.73 19.45 -14.64
C GLU A 581 13.01 20.86 -14.09
N PHE A 582 12.49 21.15 -12.89
CA PHE A 582 12.71 22.39 -12.13
C PHE A 582 13.78 22.17 -11.06
N LEU A 583 14.95 21.70 -11.48
CA LEU A 583 16.10 21.42 -10.61
C LEU A 583 16.77 22.72 -10.15
N GLN A 584 17.07 22.83 -8.85
CA GLN A 584 17.81 23.96 -8.26
C GLN A 584 17.22 25.36 -8.56
N CYS A 585 15.91 25.43 -8.77
CA CYS A 585 15.19 26.65 -9.10
C CYS A 585 14.90 27.53 -7.89
N SER A 586 14.72 28.83 -8.13
CA SER A 586 14.17 29.77 -7.16
C SER A 586 12.67 29.95 -7.36
N LEU A 587 11.87 29.27 -6.54
CA LEU A 587 10.41 29.17 -6.61
C LEU A 587 9.69 29.87 -5.44
N ASN A 588 10.38 30.73 -4.70
CA ASN A 588 9.81 31.39 -3.53
C ASN A 588 8.54 32.18 -3.90
N ALA A 589 7.49 32.03 -3.08
CA ALA A 589 6.18 32.67 -3.29
C ALA A 589 5.54 32.43 -4.67
N CYS A 590 5.89 31.34 -5.36
CA CYS A 590 5.23 30.96 -6.60
C CYS A 590 3.84 30.37 -6.35
N ASP A 591 2.95 30.56 -7.31
CA ASP A 591 1.57 30.06 -7.29
C ASP A 591 1.40 28.89 -8.27
N PHE A 592 1.43 27.67 -7.77
CA PHE A 592 1.19 26.40 -8.48
C PHE A 592 -0.21 25.82 -8.15
N ARG A 593 -1.16 26.62 -7.68
CA ARG A 593 -2.48 26.08 -7.30
C ARG A 593 -3.16 25.43 -8.50
N GLU A 594 -3.81 24.29 -8.27
CA GLU A 594 -4.49 23.50 -9.29
C GLU A 594 -3.63 23.10 -10.51
N SER A 595 -2.28 23.14 -10.41
CA SER A 595 -1.38 22.71 -11.47
C SER A 595 -1.24 21.18 -11.53
N VAL A 596 -0.79 20.66 -12.67
CA VAL A 596 -0.46 19.24 -12.87
C VAL A 596 1.06 19.10 -12.90
N CYS A 597 1.66 18.68 -11.80
CA CYS A 597 3.10 18.49 -11.62
C CYS A 597 3.48 17.01 -11.52
N ASP A 598 2.71 16.12 -12.14
CA ASP A 598 2.94 14.68 -12.05
C ASP A 598 4.30 14.31 -12.67
N GLY A 599 5.13 13.60 -11.92
CA GLY A 599 6.49 13.24 -12.33
C GLY A 599 7.45 14.41 -12.49
N ALA A 600 7.08 15.63 -12.10
CA ALA A 600 7.97 16.78 -12.14
C ALA A 600 9.08 16.67 -11.10
N ASP A 601 10.26 17.19 -11.42
CA ASP A 601 11.42 17.19 -10.52
C ASP A 601 11.70 18.60 -10.00
N PHE A 602 11.61 18.79 -8.69
CA PHE A 602 11.90 20.05 -8.00
C PHE A 602 13.20 19.97 -7.18
N SER A 603 14.04 18.94 -7.37
CA SER A 603 15.14 18.64 -6.48
C SER A 603 16.13 19.80 -6.31
N GLY A 604 16.52 20.05 -5.07
CA GLY A 604 17.40 21.17 -4.70
C GLY A 604 16.79 22.58 -4.81
N SER A 605 15.52 22.70 -5.21
CA SER A 605 14.86 23.99 -5.37
C SER A 605 14.47 24.66 -4.04
N ARG A 606 14.31 25.98 -4.09
CA ARG A 606 13.87 26.82 -2.96
C ARG A 606 12.47 27.34 -3.23
N GLY A 607 11.49 26.89 -2.46
CA GLY A 607 10.08 27.22 -2.62
C GLY A 607 9.47 27.71 -1.31
N GLU A 608 10.16 28.58 -0.58
CA GLU A 608 9.63 29.13 0.66
C GLU A 608 8.34 29.90 0.37
N GLN A 609 7.28 29.58 1.12
CA GLN A 609 5.92 30.13 0.92
C GLN A 609 5.33 29.89 -0.48
N ALA A 610 5.79 28.87 -1.21
CA ALA A 610 5.14 28.47 -2.46
C ALA A 610 3.76 27.83 -2.19
N HIS A 611 2.86 27.97 -3.16
CA HIS A 611 1.45 27.58 -3.09
C HIS A 611 1.17 26.44 -4.06
N PHE A 612 0.76 25.28 -3.57
CA PHE A 612 0.44 24.04 -4.31
C PHE A 612 -0.96 23.53 -3.98
N GLU A 613 -1.86 24.40 -3.48
CA GLU A 613 -3.19 23.99 -3.07
C GLU A 613 -3.95 23.33 -4.23
N GLY A 614 -4.46 22.12 -4.01
CA GLY A 614 -5.17 21.33 -5.02
C GLY A 614 -4.33 20.86 -6.21
N ALA A 615 -3.01 21.04 -6.19
CA ALA A 615 -2.13 20.56 -7.25
C ALA A 615 -2.03 19.02 -7.27
N SER A 616 -1.78 18.47 -8.45
CA SER A 616 -1.38 17.07 -8.62
C SER A 616 0.15 16.98 -8.66
N LEU A 617 0.73 16.15 -7.79
CA LEU A 617 2.16 15.95 -7.57
C LEU A 617 2.45 14.45 -7.53
N VAL A 618 1.70 13.66 -8.31
CA VAL A 618 1.83 12.20 -8.29
C VAL A 618 3.20 11.82 -8.82
N SER A 619 3.96 11.07 -8.03
CA SER A 619 5.34 10.66 -8.37
C SER A 619 6.30 11.83 -8.64
N ALA A 620 6.00 13.03 -8.12
CA ALA A 620 6.93 14.17 -8.21
C ALA A 620 8.10 14.01 -7.23
N THR A 621 9.22 14.65 -7.54
CA THR A 621 10.47 14.56 -6.77
C THR A 621 10.78 15.90 -6.11
N PHE A 622 11.04 15.86 -4.80
CA PHE A 622 11.31 16.98 -3.90
C PHE A 622 12.55 16.68 -3.05
N GLU A 623 13.56 16.02 -3.61
CA GLU A 623 14.78 15.68 -2.89
C GLU A 623 15.58 16.96 -2.56
N SER A 624 16.11 17.03 -1.34
CA SER A 624 16.94 18.17 -0.90
C SER A 624 16.30 19.58 -0.98
N VAL A 625 14.98 19.68 -1.16
CA VAL A 625 14.29 20.97 -1.33
C VAL A 625 14.31 21.85 -0.07
N LYS A 626 14.03 23.15 -0.24
CA LYS A 626 13.80 24.13 0.84
C LYS A 626 12.43 24.80 0.68
N PHE A 627 11.40 24.15 1.20
CA PHE A 627 9.97 24.51 1.07
C PHE A 627 9.33 24.78 2.43
N ALA A 628 10.09 25.35 3.35
CA ALA A 628 9.57 25.80 4.63
C ALA A 628 8.37 26.73 4.42
N ARG A 629 7.31 26.54 5.20
CA ARG A 629 6.07 27.33 5.16
C ARG A 629 5.33 27.33 3.81
N ALA A 630 5.65 26.40 2.91
CA ALA A 630 4.87 26.18 1.70
C ALA A 630 3.48 25.61 2.04
N VAL A 631 2.52 25.77 1.13
CA VAL A 631 1.13 25.36 1.31
C VAL A 631 0.76 24.32 0.26
N PHE A 632 0.38 23.13 0.69
CA PHE A 632 0.00 21.98 -0.13
C PHE A 632 -1.42 21.51 0.16
N ASP A 633 -2.25 22.33 0.82
CA ASP A 633 -3.59 21.92 1.24
C ASP A 633 -4.40 21.31 0.06
N ASP A 634 -5.04 20.17 0.30
CA ASP A 634 -5.85 19.43 -0.69
C ASP A 634 -5.06 18.88 -1.91
N ALA A 635 -3.72 18.93 -1.91
CA ALA A 635 -2.89 18.38 -2.98
C ALA A 635 -2.89 16.84 -3.03
N VAL A 636 -2.65 16.28 -4.22
CA VAL A 636 -2.46 14.84 -4.44
C VAL A 636 -0.98 14.55 -4.64
N MET A 637 -0.36 13.81 -3.73
CA MET A 637 1.09 13.60 -3.66
C MET A 637 1.41 12.11 -3.52
N THR A 638 0.63 11.25 -4.20
CA THR A 638 0.82 9.79 -4.14
C THR A 638 2.16 9.41 -4.76
N ASN A 639 2.93 8.54 -4.10
CA ASN A 639 4.30 8.17 -4.51
C ASN A 639 5.28 9.36 -4.63
N LEU A 640 5.02 10.47 -3.95
CA LEU A 640 5.96 11.60 -3.88
C LEU A 640 7.29 11.12 -3.28
N ARG A 641 8.41 11.60 -3.83
CA ARG A 641 9.74 11.40 -3.25
C ARG A 641 10.25 12.69 -2.63
N ALA A 642 10.44 12.71 -1.33
CA ALA A 642 10.86 13.88 -0.56
C ALA A 642 11.96 13.49 0.43
N ASP A 643 12.95 12.75 -0.07
CA ASP A 643 14.07 12.22 0.71
C ASP A 643 15.23 13.24 0.77
N GLU A 644 16.38 12.80 1.30
CA GLU A 644 17.63 13.58 1.34
C GLU A 644 17.52 14.95 2.04
N LYS A 645 16.88 15.01 3.22
CA LYS A 645 16.79 16.25 4.03
C LYS A 645 16.02 17.37 3.33
N ALA A 646 14.99 16.99 2.58
CA ALA A 646 13.95 17.91 2.16
C ALA A 646 13.38 18.67 3.37
N ASP A 647 13.18 19.98 3.22
CA ASP A 647 12.69 20.85 4.29
C ASP A 647 11.27 21.34 3.99
N PHE A 648 10.32 20.85 4.79
CA PHE A 648 8.92 21.23 4.83
C PHE A 648 8.52 21.76 6.22
N SER A 649 9.48 22.33 6.96
CA SER A 649 9.18 22.88 8.29
C SER A 649 8.09 23.95 8.22
N GLU A 650 7.13 23.84 9.14
CA GLU A 650 5.96 24.71 9.23
C GLU A 650 5.08 24.74 7.96
N ALA A 651 5.24 23.79 7.04
CA ALA A 651 4.39 23.69 5.85
C ALA A 651 2.95 23.34 6.21
N SER A 652 2.00 23.82 5.43
CA SER A 652 0.61 23.41 5.51
C SER A 652 0.36 22.29 4.51
N MET A 653 -0.10 21.14 5.00
CA MET A 653 -0.32 19.91 4.23
C MET A 653 -1.66 19.28 4.66
N ARG A 654 -2.69 20.10 4.85
CA ARG A 654 -3.99 19.61 5.34
C ARG A 654 -4.75 18.91 4.23
N ARG A 655 -5.41 17.79 4.56
CA ARG A 655 -6.23 17.01 3.61
C ARG A 655 -5.50 16.55 2.34
N ILE A 656 -4.17 16.44 2.39
CA ILE A 656 -3.40 15.91 1.26
C ILE A 656 -3.65 14.41 1.06
N LYS A 657 -3.42 13.93 -0.17
CA LYS A 657 -3.38 12.49 -0.49
C LYS A 657 -1.97 12.05 -0.84
N ALA A 658 -1.21 11.64 0.17
CA ALA A 658 0.19 11.24 0.08
C ALA A 658 0.36 9.76 0.46
N VAL A 659 -0.45 8.90 -0.14
CA VAL A 659 -0.33 7.44 -0.01
C VAL A 659 1.00 6.99 -0.62
N GLU A 660 1.72 6.13 0.08
CA GLU A 660 3.04 5.61 -0.36
C GLU A 660 4.05 6.72 -0.69
N ALA A 661 3.92 7.90 -0.06
CA ALA A 661 4.90 8.98 -0.18
C ALA A 661 6.13 8.75 0.71
N HIS A 662 7.30 9.16 0.22
CA HIS A 662 8.59 8.99 0.89
C HIS A 662 9.03 10.35 1.46
N PHE A 663 9.21 10.41 2.76
CA PHE A 663 9.68 11.56 3.53
C PHE A 663 10.87 11.17 4.42
N GLU A 664 11.74 10.27 3.95
CA GLU A 664 12.86 9.80 4.75
C GLU A 664 13.86 10.94 5.02
N GLU A 665 14.31 11.05 6.27
CA GLU A 665 15.19 12.13 6.74
C GLU A 665 14.64 13.56 6.52
N ALA A 666 13.37 13.72 6.12
CA ALA A 666 12.77 15.01 5.85
C ALA A 666 12.53 15.82 7.14
N ASN A 667 12.63 17.15 7.04
CA ASN A 667 12.27 18.06 8.11
C ASN A 667 10.82 18.54 7.95
N LEU A 668 9.94 18.04 8.79
CA LEU A 668 8.51 18.36 8.85
C LEU A 668 8.13 18.98 10.21
N ARG A 669 9.11 19.60 10.89
CA ARG A 669 8.90 20.25 12.19
C ARG A 669 7.75 21.26 12.12
N GLY A 670 6.74 21.10 12.97
CA GLY A 670 5.58 22.01 13.02
C GLY A 670 4.64 21.94 11.81
N ALA A 671 4.83 20.99 10.88
CA ALA A 671 3.97 20.84 9.71
C ALA A 671 2.52 20.52 10.10
N GLN A 672 1.57 21.02 9.30
CA GLN A 672 0.14 20.83 9.51
C GLN A 672 -0.41 19.74 8.58
N LEU A 673 -0.51 18.51 9.06
CA LEU A 673 -0.93 17.30 8.35
C LEU A 673 -2.33 16.82 8.77
N GLY A 674 -3.17 17.75 9.25
CA GLY A 674 -4.53 17.41 9.71
C GLY A 674 -5.39 16.86 8.57
N GLU A 675 -6.11 15.77 8.85
CA GLU A 675 -6.96 15.05 7.90
C GLU A 675 -6.22 14.54 6.64
N ALA A 676 -4.89 14.46 6.67
CA ALA A 676 -4.08 13.93 5.57
C ALA A 676 -4.26 12.40 5.41
N MET A 677 -4.20 11.91 4.17
CA MET A 677 -4.12 10.48 3.86
C MET A 677 -2.66 10.12 3.58
N LEU A 678 -2.01 9.44 4.51
CA LEU A 678 -0.59 9.08 4.50
C LEU A 678 -0.42 7.58 4.71
N ASP A 679 -1.36 6.79 4.19
CA ASP A 679 -1.30 5.34 4.28
C ASP A 679 -0.02 4.84 3.59
N LYS A 680 0.73 4.01 4.30
CA LYS A 680 2.04 3.47 3.89
C LYS A 680 3.11 4.52 3.56
N ALA A 681 2.95 5.77 3.99
CA ALA A 681 3.99 6.76 3.84
C ALA A 681 5.21 6.42 4.70
N GLU A 682 6.39 6.77 4.22
CA GLU A 682 7.67 6.50 4.88
C GLU A 682 8.24 7.78 5.50
N PHE A 683 8.49 7.74 6.80
CA PHE A 683 9.01 8.85 7.61
C PHE A 683 10.26 8.42 8.37
N ALA A 684 11.01 7.42 7.87
CA ALA A 684 12.18 6.92 8.57
C ALA A 684 13.17 8.06 8.84
N ARG A 685 13.58 8.21 10.11
CA ARG A 685 14.51 9.26 10.57
C ARG A 685 14.04 10.70 10.29
N ALA A 686 12.76 10.91 10.00
CA ALA A 686 12.19 12.23 9.76
C ALA A 686 12.08 13.06 11.06
N THR A 687 12.17 14.39 10.92
CA THR A 687 11.93 15.33 12.02
C THR A 687 10.48 15.82 11.99
N LEU A 688 9.67 15.38 12.95
CA LEU A 688 8.22 15.62 13.04
C LEU A 688 7.83 16.33 14.35
N GLU A 689 8.79 16.99 15.01
CA GLU A 689 8.55 17.68 16.27
C GLU A 689 7.39 18.67 16.13
N ARG A 690 6.40 18.55 17.01
CA ARG A 690 5.19 19.41 17.03
C ARG A 690 4.39 19.42 15.72
N ALA A 691 4.59 18.44 14.84
CA ALA A 691 3.75 18.26 13.68
C ALA A 691 2.32 17.89 14.11
N ASN A 692 1.32 18.28 13.31
CA ASN A 692 -0.09 18.07 13.62
C ASN A 692 -0.73 17.09 12.63
N PHE A 693 -0.99 15.87 13.07
CA PHE A 693 -1.64 14.78 12.36
C PHE A 693 -3.10 14.56 12.78
N THR A 694 -3.78 15.58 13.32
CA THR A 694 -5.14 15.42 13.83
C THR A 694 -6.07 14.81 12.76
N ALA A 695 -6.69 13.68 13.09
CA ALA A 695 -7.58 12.91 12.20
C ALA A 695 -6.95 12.46 10.87
N ALA A 696 -5.62 12.37 10.78
CA ALA A 696 -4.95 11.81 9.62
C ALA A 696 -5.09 10.27 9.55
N SER A 697 -4.99 9.71 8.35
CA SER A 697 -4.83 8.27 8.12
C SER A 697 -3.34 7.96 7.93
N LEU A 698 -2.79 7.06 8.74
CA LEU A 698 -1.40 6.63 8.78
C LEU A 698 -1.29 5.10 8.66
N LYS A 699 -2.21 4.44 7.94
CA LYS A 699 -2.28 2.97 7.96
C LYS A 699 -1.04 2.36 7.34
N GLY A 700 -0.34 1.50 8.06
CA GLY A 700 0.91 0.90 7.60
C GLY A 700 2.05 1.90 7.38
N ALA A 701 1.93 3.15 7.84
CA ALA A 701 2.99 4.16 7.72
C ALA A 701 4.20 3.78 8.58
N ARG A 702 5.41 4.16 8.16
CA ARG A 702 6.67 3.79 8.82
C ARG A 702 7.36 5.01 9.41
N PHE A 703 7.60 4.99 10.72
CA PHE A 703 8.23 6.05 11.50
C PHE A 703 9.52 5.56 12.18
N HIS A 704 10.23 4.63 11.58
CA HIS A 704 11.46 4.07 12.14
C HIS A 704 12.46 5.19 12.50
N GLU A 705 12.86 5.29 13.76
CA GLU A 705 13.75 6.35 14.30
C GLU A 705 13.27 7.80 14.05
N ALA A 706 11.99 8.02 13.75
CA ALA A 706 11.44 9.35 13.54
C ALA A 706 11.29 10.13 14.85
N ASN A 707 11.47 11.46 14.79
CA ASN A 707 11.29 12.33 15.95
C ASN A 707 9.90 12.98 15.96
N LEU A 708 8.96 12.41 16.69
CA LEU A 708 7.57 12.88 16.87
C LEU A 708 7.37 13.63 18.20
N THR A 709 8.44 14.19 18.79
CA THR A 709 8.35 14.85 20.11
C THR A 709 7.33 16.00 20.09
N GLY A 710 6.34 15.93 20.99
CA GLY A 710 5.26 16.91 21.09
C GLY A 710 4.32 16.95 19.88
N ALA A 711 4.33 15.94 19.01
CA ALA A 711 3.41 15.86 17.88
C ALA A 711 1.96 15.71 18.34
N VAL A 712 1.03 16.34 17.61
CA VAL A 712 -0.42 16.23 17.87
C VAL A 712 -0.99 15.18 16.93
N MET A 713 -1.36 14.02 17.46
CA MET A 713 -1.84 12.85 16.71
C MET A 713 -3.25 12.44 17.16
N LEU A 714 -4.08 13.44 17.49
CA LEU A 714 -5.44 13.25 17.96
C LEU A 714 -6.30 12.52 16.92
N LYS A 715 -6.94 11.42 17.31
CA LYS A 715 -7.85 10.63 16.45
C LYS A 715 -7.23 10.13 15.15
N VAL A 716 -5.91 9.97 15.11
CA VAL A 716 -5.21 9.42 13.95
C VAL A 716 -5.57 7.94 13.75
N ASP A 717 -5.64 7.49 12.50
CA ASP A 717 -5.77 6.06 12.18
C ASP A 717 -4.40 5.48 11.80
N ALA A 718 -3.66 5.01 12.79
CA ALA A 718 -2.31 4.46 12.67
C ALA A 718 -2.31 2.92 12.77
N MET A 719 -3.36 2.28 12.26
CA MET A 719 -3.44 0.82 12.20
C MET A 719 -2.26 0.25 11.40
N GLU A 720 -1.60 -0.77 11.94
CA GLU A 720 -0.42 -1.42 11.34
C GLU A 720 0.78 -0.49 11.09
N ALA A 721 0.76 0.74 11.60
CA ALA A 721 1.90 1.64 11.51
C ALA A 721 3.08 1.13 12.35
N SER A 722 4.30 1.38 11.88
CA SER A 722 5.52 1.10 12.65
C SER A 722 6.08 2.38 13.22
N PHE A 723 6.25 2.42 14.54
CA PHE A 723 6.92 3.47 15.32
C PHE A 723 8.22 2.94 15.95
N GLU A 724 8.86 1.96 15.32
CA GLU A 724 10.08 1.35 15.87
C GLU A 724 11.14 2.41 16.17
N ALA A 725 11.66 2.44 17.40
CA ALA A 725 12.66 3.41 17.86
C ALA A 725 12.26 4.90 17.70
N ALA A 726 10.97 5.19 17.44
CA ALA A 726 10.49 6.56 17.28
C ALA A 726 10.46 7.32 18.62
N LEU A 727 10.65 8.64 18.57
CA LEU A 727 10.53 9.52 19.74
C LEU A 727 9.11 10.10 19.81
N LEU A 728 8.26 9.53 20.65
CA LEU A 728 6.87 9.96 20.91
C LEU A 728 6.75 10.74 22.23
N VAL A 729 7.85 11.33 22.71
CA VAL A 729 7.90 12.09 23.97
C VAL A 729 6.90 13.25 23.92
N GLU A 730 6.00 13.32 24.90
CA GLU A 730 4.94 14.34 24.98
C GLU A 730 3.98 14.38 23.76
N ALA A 731 3.93 13.30 22.96
CA ALA A 731 2.99 13.21 21.84
C ALA A 731 1.53 13.03 22.31
N ASP A 732 0.59 13.65 21.61
CA ASP A 732 -0.84 13.56 21.92
C ASP A 732 -1.54 12.56 21.00
N LEU A 733 -1.72 11.32 21.45
CA LEU A 733 -2.32 10.19 20.73
C LEU A 733 -3.76 9.91 21.20
N ARG A 734 -4.46 10.87 21.80
CA ARG A 734 -5.81 10.61 22.33
C ARG A 734 -6.79 10.26 21.22
N GLY A 735 -7.54 9.19 21.44
CA GLY A 735 -8.49 8.65 20.47
C GLY A 735 -7.86 8.05 19.21
N ALA A 736 -6.53 7.86 19.17
CA ALA A 736 -5.84 7.24 18.05
C ALA A 736 -6.21 5.76 17.89
N ASN A 737 -6.29 5.27 16.65
CA ASN A 737 -6.33 3.84 16.37
C ASN A 737 -4.90 3.33 16.14
N LEU A 738 -4.35 2.60 17.11
CA LEU A 738 -3.01 1.99 17.07
C LEU A 738 -3.10 0.46 16.93
N THR A 739 -4.21 -0.06 16.44
CA THR A 739 -4.44 -1.50 16.28
C THR A 739 -3.34 -2.11 15.41
N SER A 740 -2.69 -3.16 15.90
CA SER A 740 -1.55 -3.83 15.24
C SER A 740 -0.34 -2.92 14.95
N ALA A 741 -0.28 -1.73 15.54
CA ALA A 741 0.88 -0.86 15.42
C ALA A 741 2.08 -1.44 16.18
N GLN A 742 3.28 -1.14 15.70
CA GLN A 742 4.54 -1.59 16.31
C GLN A 742 5.18 -0.43 17.03
N LEU A 743 5.41 -0.53 18.34
CA LEU A 743 6.09 0.49 19.16
C LEU A 743 7.37 -0.06 19.81
N TRP A 744 8.01 -1.05 19.18
CA TRP A 744 9.25 -1.62 19.67
C TRP A 744 10.31 -0.52 19.85
N ARG A 745 10.89 -0.40 21.05
CA ARG A 745 11.86 0.66 21.43
C ARG A 745 11.38 2.10 21.25
N ALA A 746 10.09 2.33 21.01
CA ALA A 746 9.54 3.67 20.91
C ALA A 746 9.61 4.36 22.28
N ARG A 747 9.99 5.63 22.30
CA ARG A 747 10.10 6.44 23.51
C ARG A 747 8.82 7.23 23.73
N THR A 748 7.99 6.80 24.68
CA THR A 748 6.62 7.31 24.89
C THR A 748 6.48 8.12 26.19
N GLU A 749 7.57 8.70 26.71
CA GLU A 749 7.52 9.44 27.97
C GLU A 749 6.50 10.58 27.88
N ARG A 750 5.49 10.56 28.77
CA ARG A 750 4.38 11.53 28.81
C ARG A 750 3.52 11.59 27.54
N ALA A 751 3.53 10.54 26.72
CA ALA A 751 2.58 10.42 25.63
C ALA A 751 1.15 10.28 26.19
N GLN A 752 0.19 11.00 25.59
CA GLN A 752 -1.22 10.97 25.99
C GLN A 752 -1.97 9.93 25.15
N LEU A 753 -2.40 8.82 25.75
CA LEU A 753 -3.02 7.67 25.06
C LEU A 753 -4.50 7.48 25.44
N GLU A 754 -5.14 8.46 26.05
CA GLU A 754 -6.53 8.34 26.48
C GLU A 754 -7.45 8.01 25.29
N LEU A 755 -8.25 6.94 25.43
CA LEU A 755 -9.15 6.43 24.38
C LEU A 755 -8.45 5.89 23.13
N ALA A 756 -7.13 5.70 23.14
CA ALA A 756 -6.43 5.05 22.02
C ALA A 756 -6.79 3.55 21.94
N LEU A 757 -6.96 3.03 20.73
CA LEU A 757 -7.21 1.61 20.47
C LEU A 757 -5.87 0.89 20.31
N LEU A 758 -5.49 0.05 21.28
CA LEU A 758 -4.19 -0.63 21.34
C LEU A 758 -4.28 -2.15 21.04
N HIS A 759 -5.27 -2.59 20.26
CA HIS A 759 -5.47 -4.01 20.02
C HIS A 759 -4.33 -4.61 19.19
N ARG A 760 -3.69 -5.70 19.66
CA ARG A 760 -2.51 -6.33 19.01
C ARG A 760 -1.33 -5.37 18.79
N THR A 761 -1.30 -4.24 19.49
CA THR A 761 -0.16 -3.32 19.45
C THR A 761 1.04 -3.98 20.12
N ILE A 762 2.18 -4.02 19.42
CA ILE A 762 3.41 -4.60 19.95
C ILE A 762 4.13 -3.52 20.76
N LEU A 763 4.12 -3.69 22.08
CA LEU A 763 4.83 -2.83 23.04
C LEU A 763 6.11 -3.54 23.51
N ASP A 764 7.17 -2.77 23.77
CA ASP A 764 8.36 -3.28 24.44
C ASP A 764 8.06 -3.53 25.93
N PRO A 765 8.36 -4.71 26.51
CA PRO A 765 8.14 -4.99 27.93
C PRO A 765 8.92 -4.07 28.89
N ASP A 766 9.98 -3.41 28.43
CA ASP A 766 10.76 -2.46 29.24
C ASP A 766 10.18 -1.03 29.25
N ASN A 767 9.12 -0.77 28.48
CA ASN A 767 8.51 0.55 28.36
C ASN A 767 7.54 0.82 29.52
N GLN A 768 8.07 1.18 30.69
CA GLN A 768 7.30 1.66 31.85
C GLN A 768 6.93 3.14 31.66
N GLY A 769 5.94 3.41 30.81
CA GLY A 769 5.42 4.75 30.51
C GLY A 769 3.97 4.93 30.92
#